data_AF-A0AAE4AN07-F1
#
_entry.id   AF-A0AAE4AN07-F1
#
_cell.length_a   1.000
_cell.length_b   1.000
_cell.length_c   1.000
_cell.angle_alpha   90.00
_cell.angle_beta   90.00
_cell.angle_gamma   90.00
#
_symmetry.space_group_name_H-M   'P 1'
#
loop_
_entity.id
_entity.type
_entity.pdbx_description
1 polymer ?
#
loop_
_entity_poly.entity_id
_entity_poly.type
_entity_poly.pdbx_seq_one_letter_code
_entity_poly.pdbx_strand_id
1 'polypeptide(L)'
;MEFFRQLRHSVAMRDMNAKALRPARKSICRVARVCSLTFLLFFMLSVSAEPSRMLPAGTSNAVDFASSVDMALGLASRRTAPQQDGNSILRSAVRSDDDYEYTISNNEVTITQYTGAGGDIVIPNTIDGVPVTGIGEEAFAYLASITGVAIPDSVISIGDWAFAECDNLSKVSIGAGVVTMGEYPFDLCLRLVEFVVSQANPAYSSVDGVLFDKNMTILLLYPAAKSGAYQIPDGVVSISAWAFDECGLLASVLIPDSVTSIGEGAFSYCAQLAKVIIPASVTSIGGWAFDGCSSLLAVYFAGVPPLTEGDNHFLGVPGTAYHVFGTAGWGTHYAGLPTAYYYSCKLTAGWNLISASLNLDQDSQSLLLNKGAMTLDASSKAYALSGNLAATQAYWIYCQAADEVTLFGTALESFDFEASLKLGWNFVGPLCDRSLWSAGAVAWGWNGQRFYPTENLLAGNGYWLYWPGGYVAPPEDTYLVIDLSAGPDAASYPVSTRTTAPAGGWTDEYKTTKLVLRKIPAGTFTMGSPANELGRDPDETQHPVTLTKDFYVGVFEVTQKQWERVMGNWPSWFSNASYRDARPVEQISYDDIRGSSAGAGWPGNNAVDAGSFLGRLRTKTGLDFDLPTEAQWEYACRAGTTTALNSGKNLTDEYECPNVAEVGRYWYNGGSGYSSDGDTSVGSAKVGSYLPNQWGLYDMHGNVWEWCLDWYQSELGSAAQTDPPGAAGGSDRVARGGGWGRYAYDCRSADRNRDWPSRRGIILGFRLVRAVQ
;
A
#
# COMPACT_ATOMS: atom_id res chain seq x y z
N MET A 1 -14.46 12.20 -32.92
CA MET A 1 -15.39 11.49 -32.02
C MET A 1 -15.54 12.17 -30.65
N GLU A 2 -14.55 12.93 -30.16
CA GLU A 2 -14.64 13.82 -28.97
C GLU A 2 -15.97 14.60 -28.85
N PHE A 3 -16.43 15.17 -29.95
CA PHE A 3 -17.71 15.91 -30.01
C PHE A 3 -18.94 15.00 -29.82
N PHE A 4 -18.90 13.75 -30.30
CA PHE A 4 -19.96 12.76 -30.08
C PHE A 4 -19.92 12.19 -28.66
N ARG A 5 -18.74 12.11 -28.02
CA ARG A 5 -18.57 11.91 -26.57
C ARG A 5 -19.33 13.02 -25.82
N GLN A 6 -18.96 14.28 -26.04
CA GLN A 6 -19.63 15.44 -25.43
C GLN A 6 -21.14 15.48 -25.71
N LEU A 7 -21.58 15.04 -26.89
CA LEU A 7 -23.01 14.93 -27.22
C LEU A 7 -23.72 13.77 -26.49
N ARG A 8 -23.14 12.57 -26.40
CA ARG A 8 -23.70 11.47 -25.57
C ARG A 8 -23.75 11.88 -24.09
N HIS A 9 -22.72 12.55 -23.58
CA HIS A 9 -22.64 13.08 -22.21
C HIS A 9 -23.70 14.18 -21.95
N SER A 10 -24.02 15.02 -22.94
CA SER A 10 -25.04 16.08 -22.80
C SER A 10 -26.51 15.61 -22.88
N VAL A 11 -26.80 14.50 -23.56
CA VAL A 11 -28.18 14.02 -23.82
C VAL A 11 -28.74 13.21 -22.63
N ALA A 12 -27.89 12.68 -21.74
CA ALA A 12 -28.33 11.98 -20.53
C ALA A 12 -29.01 12.88 -19.47
N MET A 13 -29.00 14.21 -19.64
CA MET A 13 -29.60 15.18 -18.70
C MET A 13 -31.10 15.47 -18.88
N ARG A 14 -31.85 14.72 -19.71
CA ARG A 14 -33.31 14.91 -19.85
C ARG A 14 -34.10 13.61 -19.73
N ASP A 15 -34.70 13.44 -18.56
CA ASP A 15 -35.82 12.53 -18.28
C ASP A 15 -36.88 12.58 -19.38
N MET A 16 -37.11 11.45 -20.08
CA MET A 16 -38.39 11.19 -20.77
C MET A 16 -38.77 9.71 -20.70
N ASN A 17 -39.75 9.46 -19.83
CA ASN A 17 -40.65 8.31 -19.72
C ASN A 17 -40.54 7.19 -20.77
N ALA A 18 -40.17 6.02 -20.26
CA ALA A 18 -40.21 4.73 -20.95
C ALA A 18 -41.63 4.29 -21.30
N LYS A 19 -42.10 4.57 -22.53
CA LYS A 19 -43.13 3.73 -23.21
C LYS A 19 -43.28 3.91 -24.73
N ALA A 20 -42.49 4.74 -25.42
CA ALA A 20 -42.67 5.01 -26.85
C ALA A 20 -41.53 4.59 -27.81
N LEU A 21 -40.47 3.93 -27.32
CA LEU A 21 -39.29 3.60 -28.13
C LEU A 21 -39.13 2.09 -28.36
N ARG A 22 -40.03 1.49 -29.15
CA ARG A 22 -39.82 0.15 -29.74
C ARG A 22 -39.81 0.10 -31.28
N PRO A 23 -40.22 1.14 -32.05
CA PRO A 23 -39.97 1.14 -33.50
C PRO A 23 -38.81 2.02 -33.99
N ALA A 24 -38.22 2.91 -33.18
CA ALA A 24 -37.27 3.93 -33.69
C ALA A 24 -35.77 3.52 -33.73
N ARG A 25 -35.44 2.23 -33.61
CA ARG A 25 -34.04 1.74 -33.73
C ARG A 25 -33.54 1.60 -35.18
N LYS A 26 -34.40 1.70 -36.20
CA LYS A 26 -34.02 1.56 -37.62
C LYS A 26 -34.03 2.88 -38.41
N SER A 27 -34.53 3.98 -37.85
CA SER A 27 -34.77 5.23 -38.61
C SER A 27 -33.85 6.40 -38.20
N ILE A 28 -33.12 6.30 -37.10
CA ILE A 28 -32.16 7.33 -36.66
C ILE A 28 -30.84 7.26 -37.45
N CYS A 29 -30.45 6.09 -37.99
CA CYS A 29 -29.25 5.95 -38.82
C CYS A 29 -29.37 6.54 -40.24
N ARG A 30 -30.56 7.00 -40.67
CA ARG A 30 -30.75 7.64 -42.00
C ARG A 30 -30.86 9.18 -41.95
N VAL A 31 -31.05 9.79 -40.78
CA VAL A 31 -31.22 11.25 -40.65
C VAL A 31 -29.90 11.97 -40.34
N ALA A 32 -28.91 11.28 -39.78
CA ALA A 32 -27.58 11.83 -39.49
C ALA A 32 -26.75 12.23 -40.73
N ARG A 33 -27.19 11.89 -41.95
CA ARG A 33 -26.57 12.34 -43.21
C ARG A 33 -27.18 13.61 -43.81
N VAL A 34 -28.25 14.18 -43.24
CA VAL A 34 -28.97 15.32 -43.84
C VAL A 34 -28.90 16.62 -43.02
N CYS A 35 -28.51 16.61 -41.75
CA CYS A 35 -28.58 17.82 -40.90
C CYS A 35 -27.31 18.67 -40.78
N SER A 36 -26.21 18.36 -41.48
CA SER A 36 -24.98 19.17 -41.41
C SER A 36 -24.93 20.37 -42.38
N LEU A 37 -26.03 20.70 -43.08
CA LEU A 37 -26.07 21.83 -44.03
C LEU A 37 -26.99 23.00 -43.60
N THR A 38 -27.60 22.99 -42.42
CA THR A 38 -28.57 24.05 -42.01
C THR A 38 -28.16 24.84 -40.76
N PHE A 39 -27.06 24.50 -40.08
CA PHE A 39 -26.64 25.19 -38.85
C PHE A 39 -25.61 26.31 -39.07
N LEU A 40 -25.05 26.47 -40.28
CA LEU A 40 -24.10 27.55 -40.59
C LEU A 40 -24.77 28.88 -40.96
N LEU A 41 -26.11 28.93 -41.06
CA LEU A 41 -26.86 30.13 -41.50
C LEU A 41 -27.53 30.92 -40.35
N PHE A 42 -27.44 30.47 -39.10
CA PHE A 42 -28.15 31.08 -37.96
C PHE A 42 -27.29 31.88 -36.98
N PHE A 43 -25.96 31.94 -37.18
CA PHE A 43 -25.05 32.68 -36.28
C PHE A 43 -24.58 34.05 -36.82
N MET A 44 -25.12 34.50 -37.96
CA MET A 44 -24.76 35.79 -38.62
C MET A 44 -25.78 36.92 -38.40
N LEU A 45 -26.75 36.77 -37.51
CA LEU A 45 -27.71 37.84 -37.18
C LEU A 45 -28.03 37.77 -35.69
N SER A 46 -27.37 38.63 -34.89
CA SER A 46 -27.93 39.29 -33.67
C SER A 46 -26.83 39.76 -32.71
N VAL A 47 -25.99 40.73 -33.08
CA VAL A 47 -25.47 41.74 -32.13
C VAL A 47 -25.21 43.04 -32.91
N SER A 48 -26.17 43.95 -32.91
CA SER A 48 -25.94 45.36 -33.24
C SER A 48 -26.10 46.21 -31.99
N ALA A 49 -25.01 46.79 -31.49
CA ALA A 49 -24.98 48.09 -30.83
C ALA A 49 -23.51 48.51 -30.64
N GLU A 50 -23.08 49.44 -31.49
CA GLU A 50 -21.83 50.21 -31.56
C GLU A 50 -21.52 51.06 -30.29
N PRO A 51 -20.52 51.99 -30.30
CA PRO A 51 -19.10 51.96 -30.76
C PRO A 51 -18.14 52.46 -29.64
N SER A 52 -16.81 52.33 -29.68
CA SER A 52 -15.93 53.26 -30.43
C SER A 52 -14.44 53.14 -30.04
N ARG A 53 -13.59 53.43 -31.05
CA ARG A 53 -12.21 53.97 -31.04
C ARG A 53 -10.97 53.03 -30.98
N MET A 54 -10.39 52.91 -32.18
CA MET A 54 -8.98 53.17 -32.56
C MET A 54 -7.88 52.12 -32.25
N LEU A 55 -7.57 51.37 -33.31
CA LEU A 55 -6.24 50.94 -33.82
C LEU A 55 -5.01 51.76 -33.34
N PRO A 56 -3.78 51.18 -33.26
CA PRO A 56 -3.10 50.61 -34.43
C PRO A 56 -2.21 49.34 -34.30
N ALA A 57 -2.20 48.63 -35.43
CA ALA A 57 -1.17 47.84 -36.13
C ALA A 57 0.14 47.37 -35.46
N GLY A 58 0.51 46.11 -35.72
CA GLY A 58 1.89 45.61 -35.70
C GLY A 58 2.09 44.09 -35.82
N THR A 59 2.09 43.56 -37.05
CA THR A 59 2.89 42.42 -37.60
C THR A 59 2.86 41.02 -36.93
N SER A 60 2.26 40.01 -37.60
CA SER A 60 2.90 38.89 -38.39
C SER A 60 3.08 37.59 -37.55
N ASN A 61 2.71 36.35 -37.91
CA ASN A 61 2.49 35.64 -39.18
C ASN A 61 1.52 34.44 -38.96
N ALA A 62 0.69 34.12 -39.95
CA ALA A 62 0.07 32.80 -40.13
C ALA A 62 -0.08 32.51 -41.63
N VAL A 63 0.30 31.30 -42.05
CA VAL A 63 0.26 30.82 -43.43
C VAL A 63 -0.86 29.77 -43.55
N ASP A 64 -1.60 29.89 -44.65
CA ASP A 64 -2.85 29.26 -45.04
C ASP A 64 -2.87 27.72 -45.08
N PHE A 65 -4.02 27.17 -44.68
CA PHE A 65 -4.48 25.81 -44.99
C PHE A 65 -5.80 25.92 -45.78
N ALA A 66 -5.78 25.54 -47.06
CA ALA A 66 -6.99 25.26 -47.83
C ALA A 66 -6.67 24.31 -48.99
N SER A 67 -7.23 23.09 -48.96
CA SER A 67 -7.99 22.56 -50.11
C SER A 67 -8.59 21.17 -49.86
N SER A 68 -9.83 21.07 -50.34
CA SER A 68 -10.52 19.92 -50.93
C SER A 68 -11.47 19.08 -50.05
N VAL A 69 -12.75 19.39 -50.27
CA VAL A 69 -13.95 18.58 -50.05
C VAL A 69 -14.31 17.97 -51.40
N ASP A 70 -14.39 16.64 -51.51
CA ASP A 70 -15.21 15.94 -52.53
C ASP A 70 -15.20 14.42 -52.29
N MET A 71 -16.32 13.84 -51.86
CA MET A 71 -16.81 12.54 -52.35
C MET A 71 -18.21 12.22 -51.82
N ALA A 72 -19.18 12.16 -52.73
CA ALA A 72 -20.52 11.62 -52.50
C ALA A 72 -20.82 10.48 -53.49
N LEU A 73 -21.29 9.35 -52.94
CA LEU A 73 -22.17 8.29 -53.50
C LEU A 73 -21.89 7.76 -54.93
N GLY A 74 -21.54 6.47 -55.03
CA GLY A 74 -21.53 5.73 -56.30
C GLY A 74 -21.82 4.23 -56.14
N LEU A 75 -23.02 3.81 -56.54
CA LEU A 75 -23.42 2.42 -56.76
C LEU A 75 -22.67 1.82 -57.96
N ALA A 76 -22.35 0.53 -57.85
CA ALA A 76 -21.69 -0.25 -58.89
C ALA A 76 -22.54 -0.39 -60.17
N SER A 77 -21.92 -0.19 -61.34
CA SER A 77 -22.30 -0.81 -62.61
C SER A 77 -21.06 -1.08 -63.46
N ARG A 78 -21.03 -2.28 -64.06
CA ARG A 78 -19.93 -2.85 -64.86
C ARG A 78 -19.75 -2.12 -66.20
N ARG A 79 -18.49 -1.88 -66.62
CA ARG A 79 -17.79 -2.46 -67.80
C ARG A 79 -16.71 -1.51 -68.38
N THR A 80 -15.66 -2.18 -68.87
CA THR A 80 -14.66 -1.84 -69.92
C THR A 80 -13.54 -0.85 -69.61
N ALA A 81 -12.32 -1.41 -69.54
CA ALA A 81 -11.03 -0.80 -69.90
C ALA A 81 -11.07 -0.23 -71.35
N PRO A 82 -10.16 0.68 -71.81
CA PRO A 82 -8.73 0.68 -71.50
C PRO A 82 -7.95 2.02 -71.42
N GLN A 83 -6.68 1.85 -71.02
CA GLN A 83 -5.46 2.54 -71.47
C GLN A 83 -4.82 3.60 -70.56
N GLN A 84 -3.53 3.34 -70.29
CA GLN A 84 -2.59 4.04 -69.42
C GLN A 84 -2.19 5.42 -69.96
N ASP A 85 -2.06 6.38 -69.05
CA ASP A 85 -1.00 7.38 -68.97
C ASP A 85 -0.85 7.65 -67.45
N GLY A 86 0.27 7.43 -66.79
CA GLY A 86 1.55 8.09 -67.06
C GLY A 86 1.65 9.34 -66.17
N ASN A 87 1.95 9.13 -64.88
CA ASN A 87 2.23 10.14 -63.84
C ASN A 87 1.03 10.60 -62.97
N SER A 88 0.60 9.73 -62.03
CA SER A 88 -0.16 10.13 -60.85
C SER A 88 0.61 9.75 -59.58
N ILE A 89 0.61 10.67 -58.63
CA ILE A 89 1.19 10.53 -57.28
C ILE A 89 0.69 9.21 -56.70
N LEU A 90 1.60 8.31 -56.31
CA LEU A 90 1.28 6.99 -55.75
C LEU A 90 0.52 7.15 -54.43
N ARG A 91 -0.80 7.34 -54.50
CA ARG A 91 -1.71 6.87 -53.45
C ARG A 91 -1.53 5.36 -53.43
N SER A 92 -1.14 4.78 -52.30
CA SER A 92 -1.11 3.31 -52.17
C SER A 92 -2.48 2.79 -52.58
N ALA A 93 -2.56 2.02 -53.67
CA ALA A 93 -3.84 1.49 -54.12
C ALA A 93 -4.38 0.58 -53.02
N VAL A 94 -5.59 0.87 -52.53
CA VAL A 94 -6.33 -0.01 -51.64
C VAL A 94 -6.56 -1.33 -52.38
N ARG A 95 -6.14 -2.42 -51.76
CA ARG A 95 -6.34 -3.79 -52.23
C ARG A 95 -7.35 -4.48 -51.33
N SER A 96 -7.98 -5.52 -51.84
CA SER A 96 -8.88 -6.36 -51.06
C SER A 96 -8.60 -7.83 -51.31
N ASP A 97 -8.69 -8.60 -50.23
CA ASP A 97 -8.81 -10.06 -50.23
C ASP A 97 -10.20 -10.44 -49.65
N ASP A 98 -10.49 -11.71 -49.42
CA ASP A 98 -11.80 -12.20 -48.96
C ASP A 98 -12.31 -11.45 -47.70
N ASP A 99 -11.44 -11.25 -46.70
CA ASP A 99 -11.82 -10.70 -45.40
C ASP A 99 -11.24 -9.31 -45.07
N TYR A 100 -10.33 -8.76 -45.89
CA TYR A 100 -9.57 -7.54 -45.56
C TYR A 100 -9.43 -6.58 -46.75
N GLU A 101 -9.62 -5.28 -46.51
CA GLU A 101 -9.03 -4.22 -47.32
C GLU A 101 -7.72 -3.73 -46.68
N TYR A 102 -6.71 -3.48 -47.51
CA TYR A 102 -5.37 -3.15 -47.04
C TYR A 102 -4.57 -2.32 -48.04
N THR A 103 -3.49 -1.72 -47.56
CA THR A 103 -2.49 -1.03 -48.39
C THR A 103 -1.16 -1.72 -48.28
N ILE A 104 -0.35 -1.66 -49.34
CA ILE A 104 1.04 -2.11 -49.33
C ILE A 104 1.93 -0.90 -49.53
N SER A 105 2.83 -0.66 -48.57
CA SER A 105 3.90 0.33 -48.67
C SER A 105 5.19 -0.29 -48.16
N ASN A 106 6.32 -0.04 -48.83
CA ASN A 106 7.63 -0.58 -48.43
C ASN A 106 7.68 -2.10 -48.19
N ASN A 107 6.89 -2.88 -48.94
CA ASN A 107 6.76 -4.34 -48.76
C ASN A 107 6.21 -4.75 -47.37
N GLU A 108 5.32 -3.93 -46.84
CA GLU A 108 4.58 -4.17 -45.61
C GLU A 108 3.08 -3.90 -45.84
N VAL A 109 2.23 -4.69 -45.19
CA VAL A 109 0.77 -4.58 -45.26
C VAL A 109 0.25 -3.84 -44.04
N THR A 110 -0.58 -2.82 -44.29
CA THR A 110 -1.44 -2.19 -43.27
C THR A 110 -2.89 -2.51 -43.60
N ILE A 111 -3.58 -3.20 -42.70
CA ILE A 111 -5.02 -3.47 -42.83
C ILE A 111 -5.78 -2.15 -42.63
N THR A 112 -6.60 -1.76 -43.59
CA THR A 112 -7.38 -0.52 -43.54
C THR A 112 -8.86 -0.76 -43.29
N GLN A 113 -9.36 -1.97 -43.55
CA GLN A 113 -10.74 -2.35 -43.22
C GLN A 113 -10.87 -3.88 -43.10
N TYR A 114 -11.73 -4.35 -42.20
CA TYR A 114 -12.17 -5.74 -42.15
C TYR A 114 -13.58 -5.91 -42.73
N THR A 115 -13.73 -6.90 -43.62
CA THR A 115 -14.99 -7.23 -44.33
C THR A 115 -15.45 -8.66 -44.10
N GLY A 116 -14.71 -9.44 -43.31
CA GLY A 116 -14.99 -10.86 -43.08
C GLY A 116 -16.22 -11.15 -42.21
N ALA A 117 -16.51 -12.44 -42.05
CA ALA A 117 -17.72 -12.91 -41.38
C ALA A 117 -17.79 -12.61 -39.86
N GLY A 118 -16.67 -12.28 -39.23
CA GLY A 118 -16.54 -12.06 -37.78
C GLY A 118 -16.28 -13.34 -36.98
N GLY A 119 -16.62 -13.33 -35.69
CA GLY A 119 -16.27 -14.36 -34.72
C GLY A 119 -14.96 -14.09 -33.99
N ASP A 120 -14.29 -15.14 -33.55
CA ASP A 120 -12.94 -15.05 -32.98
C ASP A 120 -11.92 -15.05 -34.13
N ILE A 121 -11.35 -13.88 -34.42
CA ILE A 121 -10.51 -13.65 -35.59
C ILE A 121 -9.03 -13.74 -35.23
N VAL A 122 -8.23 -14.33 -36.10
CA VAL A 122 -6.77 -14.30 -36.02
C VAL A 122 -6.27 -13.45 -37.17
N ILE A 123 -5.63 -12.32 -36.87
CA ILE A 123 -5.03 -11.48 -37.90
C ILE A 123 -3.91 -12.29 -38.58
N PRO A 124 -3.87 -12.39 -39.91
CA PRO A 124 -2.87 -13.20 -40.60
C PRO A 124 -1.48 -12.56 -40.47
N ASN A 125 -0.44 -13.39 -40.36
CA ASN A 125 0.95 -12.92 -40.39
C ASN A 125 1.33 -12.25 -41.72
N THR A 126 0.66 -12.65 -42.81
CA THR A 126 0.93 -12.18 -44.17
C THR A 126 -0.36 -12.09 -44.98
N ILE A 127 -0.48 -11.09 -45.85
CA ILE A 127 -1.49 -11.01 -46.91
C ILE A 127 -0.74 -10.93 -48.25
N ASP A 128 -1.13 -11.74 -49.24
CA ASP A 128 -0.40 -11.91 -50.51
C ASP A 128 1.10 -12.24 -50.36
N GLY A 129 1.47 -12.94 -49.28
CA GLY A 129 2.87 -13.25 -48.97
C GLY A 129 3.70 -12.04 -48.47
N VAL A 130 3.07 -10.89 -48.26
CA VAL A 130 3.67 -9.68 -47.68
C VAL A 130 3.32 -9.61 -46.18
N PRO A 131 4.29 -9.34 -45.27
CA PRO A 131 4.02 -9.27 -43.83
C PRO A 131 2.98 -8.21 -43.46
N VAL A 132 2.04 -8.57 -42.57
CA VAL A 132 1.10 -7.62 -41.95
C VAL A 132 1.79 -6.99 -40.76
N THR A 133 2.14 -5.72 -40.87
CA THR A 133 2.86 -4.96 -39.84
C THR A 133 1.99 -3.88 -39.18
N GLY A 134 0.86 -3.51 -39.77
CA GLY A 134 -0.01 -2.46 -39.23
C GLY A 134 -1.50 -2.80 -39.27
N ILE A 135 -2.21 -2.33 -38.25
CA ILE A 135 -3.67 -2.19 -38.26
C ILE A 135 -3.95 -0.69 -38.31
N GLY A 136 -4.65 -0.24 -39.35
CA GLY A 136 -4.95 1.17 -39.57
C GLY A 136 -6.00 1.73 -38.62
N GLU A 137 -6.13 3.05 -38.65
CA GLU A 137 -7.20 3.80 -37.96
C GLU A 137 -8.57 3.23 -38.33
N GLU A 138 -9.43 3.00 -37.32
CA GLU A 138 -10.79 2.46 -37.46
C GLU A 138 -10.93 1.14 -38.26
N ALA A 139 -9.85 0.40 -38.53
CA ALA A 139 -9.88 -0.73 -39.46
C ALA A 139 -10.88 -1.84 -39.10
N PHE A 140 -11.19 -1.99 -37.82
CA PHE A 140 -12.17 -2.93 -37.27
C PHE A 140 -13.28 -2.22 -36.48
N ALA A 141 -13.38 -0.89 -36.52
CA ALA A 141 -14.33 -0.15 -35.69
C ALA A 141 -15.79 -0.51 -36.03
N TYR A 142 -16.66 -0.43 -35.02
CA TYR A 142 -18.11 -0.66 -35.10
C TYR A 142 -18.52 -2.09 -35.50
N LEU A 143 -17.61 -3.07 -35.44
CA LEU A 143 -17.89 -4.44 -35.81
C LEU A 143 -18.51 -5.23 -34.66
N ALA A 144 -19.83 -5.30 -34.64
CA ALA A 144 -20.55 -6.18 -33.72
C ALA A 144 -20.40 -7.68 -34.07
N SER A 145 -19.80 -8.03 -35.20
CA SER A 145 -19.62 -9.43 -35.62
C SER A 145 -18.40 -10.08 -34.98
N ILE A 146 -17.38 -9.32 -34.56
CA ILE A 146 -16.17 -9.87 -33.93
C ILE A 146 -16.41 -10.13 -32.45
N THR A 147 -15.92 -11.28 -31.96
CA THR A 147 -16.06 -11.71 -30.57
C THR A 147 -14.73 -11.89 -29.85
N GLY A 148 -13.64 -12.05 -30.62
CA GLY A 148 -12.26 -12.12 -30.14
C GLY A 148 -11.30 -11.71 -31.25
N VAL A 149 -10.12 -11.20 -30.89
CA VAL A 149 -9.04 -10.93 -31.85
C VAL A 149 -7.70 -11.40 -31.31
N ALA A 150 -6.96 -12.16 -32.13
CA ALA A 150 -5.57 -12.49 -31.91
C ALA A 150 -4.68 -11.72 -32.90
N ILE A 151 -3.89 -10.80 -32.38
CA ILE A 151 -2.93 -9.97 -33.11
C ILE A 151 -1.56 -10.68 -33.07
N PRO A 152 -1.00 -11.12 -34.21
CA PRO A 152 0.20 -11.95 -34.22
C PRO A 152 1.48 -11.12 -34.04
N ASP A 153 2.61 -11.82 -33.89
CA ASP A 153 3.94 -11.23 -33.71
C ASP A 153 4.43 -10.41 -34.91
N SER A 154 3.82 -10.55 -36.09
CA SER A 154 4.17 -9.74 -37.27
C SER A 154 3.69 -8.29 -37.17
N VAL A 155 2.62 -8.04 -36.40
CA VAL A 155 2.02 -6.70 -36.29
C VAL A 155 2.86 -5.86 -35.35
N ILE A 156 3.24 -4.68 -35.82
CA ILE A 156 4.10 -3.70 -35.15
C ILE A 156 3.27 -2.56 -34.56
N SER A 157 2.22 -2.13 -35.26
CA SER A 157 1.39 -0.99 -34.85
C SER A 157 -0.12 -1.26 -34.94
N ILE A 158 -0.87 -0.69 -33.98
CA ILE A 158 -2.32 -0.62 -33.97
C ILE A 158 -2.72 0.86 -34.02
N GLY A 159 -3.52 1.27 -35.00
CA GLY A 159 -3.93 2.65 -35.21
C GLY A 159 -5.00 3.16 -34.23
N ASP A 160 -5.29 4.44 -34.32
CA ASP A 160 -6.29 5.10 -33.49
C ASP A 160 -7.68 4.50 -33.73
N TRP A 161 -8.44 4.26 -32.66
CA TRP A 161 -9.78 3.67 -32.73
C TRP A 161 -9.90 2.35 -33.51
N ALA A 162 -8.78 1.62 -33.70
CA ALA A 162 -8.73 0.48 -34.62
C ALA A 162 -9.85 -0.56 -34.38
N PHE A 163 -10.24 -0.79 -33.13
CA PHE A 163 -11.31 -1.70 -32.71
C PHE A 163 -12.41 -0.99 -31.92
N ALA A 164 -12.56 0.34 -32.03
CA ALA A 164 -13.54 1.09 -31.26
C ALA A 164 -14.99 0.61 -31.52
N GLU A 165 -15.84 0.62 -30.49
CA GLU A 165 -17.25 0.22 -30.55
C GLU A 165 -17.49 -1.20 -31.12
N CYS A 166 -16.55 -2.13 -30.91
CA CYS A 166 -16.75 -3.55 -31.17
C CYS A 166 -17.57 -4.20 -30.05
N ASP A 167 -18.88 -3.97 -30.07
CA ASP A 167 -19.84 -4.29 -28.99
C ASP A 167 -19.85 -5.74 -28.50
N ASN A 168 -19.34 -6.70 -29.27
CA ASN A 168 -19.28 -8.13 -28.89
C ASN A 168 -17.86 -8.65 -28.65
N LEU A 169 -16.84 -7.80 -28.84
CA LEU A 169 -15.45 -8.17 -28.60
C LEU A 169 -15.24 -8.45 -27.12
N SER A 170 -14.88 -9.69 -26.80
CA SER A 170 -14.76 -10.18 -25.41
C SER A 170 -13.32 -10.46 -24.99
N LYS A 171 -12.43 -10.66 -25.95
CA LYS A 171 -11.03 -11.01 -25.74
C LYS A 171 -10.12 -10.39 -26.80
N VAL A 172 -8.98 -9.85 -26.35
CA VAL A 172 -7.91 -9.37 -27.23
C VAL A 172 -6.61 -10.05 -26.84
N SER A 173 -5.93 -10.68 -27.79
CA SER A 173 -4.57 -11.23 -27.62
C SER A 173 -3.57 -10.42 -28.43
N ILE A 174 -2.48 -9.98 -27.80
CA ILE A 174 -1.45 -9.10 -28.39
C ILE A 174 -0.12 -9.85 -28.46
N GLY A 175 0.38 -10.06 -29.68
CA GLY A 175 1.66 -10.70 -29.96
C GLY A 175 2.88 -9.89 -29.53
N ALA A 176 4.06 -10.48 -29.68
CA ALA A 176 5.33 -9.91 -29.27
C ALA A 176 5.80 -8.71 -30.12
N GLY A 177 5.27 -8.55 -31.34
CA GLY A 177 5.69 -7.50 -32.28
C GLY A 177 5.10 -6.11 -32.02
N VAL A 178 3.97 -6.03 -31.30
CA VAL A 178 3.24 -4.77 -31.15
C VAL A 178 4.00 -3.83 -30.22
N VAL A 179 4.52 -2.74 -30.77
CA VAL A 179 5.31 -1.74 -30.04
C VAL A 179 4.63 -0.38 -29.95
N THR A 180 3.62 -0.14 -30.79
CA THR A 180 2.84 1.10 -30.78
C THR A 180 1.35 0.82 -30.88
N MET A 181 0.58 1.55 -30.07
CA MET A 181 -0.87 1.64 -30.14
C MET A 181 -1.27 3.10 -30.21
N GLY A 182 -2.22 3.39 -31.10
CA GLY A 182 -2.82 4.69 -31.27
C GLY A 182 -3.71 5.11 -30.09
N GLU A 183 -4.41 6.21 -30.26
CA GLU A 183 -5.35 6.72 -29.28
C GLU A 183 -6.62 5.83 -29.23
N TYR A 184 -6.99 5.38 -28.04
CA TYR A 184 -8.19 4.58 -27.74
C TYR A 184 -8.48 3.43 -28.72
N PRO A 185 -7.53 2.51 -28.96
CA PRO A 185 -7.69 1.46 -29.97
C PRO A 185 -8.83 0.49 -29.67
N PHE A 186 -9.28 0.39 -28.42
CA PHE A 186 -10.37 -0.48 -27.97
C PHE A 186 -11.49 0.32 -27.28
N ASP A 187 -11.65 1.59 -27.64
CA ASP A 187 -12.66 2.46 -27.03
C ASP A 187 -14.08 1.85 -27.11
N LEU A 188 -14.87 2.01 -26.05
CA LEU A 188 -16.27 1.55 -26.01
C LEU A 188 -16.48 0.08 -26.41
N CYS A 189 -15.47 -0.80 -26.24
CA CYS A 189 -15.63 -2.24 -26.35
C CYS A 189 -16.33 -2.81 -25.10
N LEU A 190 -17.63 -2.52 -24.94
CA LEU A 190 -18.40 -2.73 -23.71
C LEU A 190 -18.54 -4.20 -23.27
N ARG A 191 -18.13 -5.16 -24.10
CA ARG A 191 -18.12 -6.60 -23.79
C ARG A 191 -16.74 -7.17 -23.52
N LEU A 192 -15.70 -6.36 -23.57
CA LEU A 192 -14.32 -6.81 -23.38
C LEU A 192 -14.10 -7.23 -21.93
N VAL A 193 -13.61 -8.45 -21.73
CA VAL A 193 -13.37 -9.03 -20.39
C VAL A 193 -11.88 -9.21 -20.12
N GLU A 194 -11.06 -9.47 -21.15
CA GLU A 194 -9.64 -9.75 -20.96
C GLU A 194 -8.73 -9.31 -22.12
N PHE A 195 -7.55 -8.82 -21.74
CA PHE A 195 -6.35 -8.73 -22.56
C PHE A 195 -5.37 -9.85 -22.23
N VAL A 196 -4.74 -10.42 -23.25
CA VAL A 196 -3.62 -11.37 -23.11
C VAL A 196 -2.44 -10.87 -23.93
N VAL A 197 -1.42 -10.33 -23.27
CA VAL A 197 -0.21 -9.83 -23.93
C VAL A 197 0.91 -10.88 -23.83
N SER A 198 1.59 -11.12 -24.94
CA SER A 198 2.77 -12.00 -24.98
C SER A 198 3.84 -11.54 -23.97
N GLN A 199 4.41 -12.47 -23.20
CA GLN A 199 5.49 -12.16 -22.25
C GLN A 199 6.72 -11.54 -22.94
N ALA A 200 6.92 -11.88 -24.23
CA ALA A 200 8.01 -11.35 -25.06
C ALA A 200 7.69 -9.97 -25.67
N ASN A 201 6.48 -9.44 -25.52
CA ASN A 201 6.15 -8.10 -26.00
C ASN A 201 7.03 -7.06 -25.28
N PRO A 202 7.69 -6.14 -26.00
CA PRO A 202 8.64 -5.20 -25.40
C PRO A 202 7.99 -3.90 -24.87
N ALA A 203 6.75 -3.59 -25.25
CA ALA A 203 6.10 -2.31 -24.96
C ALA A 203 4.91 -2.42 -23.99
N TYR A 204 4.26 -3.58 -23.94
CA TYR A 204 3.02 -3.78 -23.20
C TYR A 204 3.09 -5.05 -22.34
N SER A 205 2.22 -5.11 -21.34
CA SER A 205 2.01 -6.28 -20.52
C SER A 205 0.53 -6.40 -20.12
N SER A 206 0.12 -7.57 -19.65
CA SER A 206 -1.22 -7.77 -19.09
C SER A 206 -1.15 -8.57 -17.80
N VAL A 207 -1.89 -8.12 -16.79
CA VAL A 207 -2.04 -8.82 -15.50
C VAL A 207 -3.52 -8.87 -15.15
N ASP A 208 -4.01 -10.05 -14.76
CA ASP A 208 -5.43 -10.31 -14.49
C ASP A 208 -6.39 -9.81 -15.60
N GLY A 209 -5.95 -9.92 -16.86
CA GLY A 209 -6.73 -9.50 -18.02
C GLY A 209 -6.77 -7.98 -18.28
N VAL A 210 -6.04 -7.18 -17.51
CA VAL A 210 -5.95 -5.71 -17.65
C VAL A 210 -4.68 -5.32 -18.41
N LEU A 211 -4.74 -4.29 -19.25
CA LEU A 211 -3.65 -3.85 -20.12
C LEU A 211 -2.79 -2.77 -19.45
N PHE A 212 -1.47 -2.94 -19.49
CA PHE A 212 -0.47 -2.04 -18.94
C PHE A 212 0.65 -1.76 -19.95
N ASP A 213 1.46 -0.75 -19.68
CA ASP A 213 2.79 -0.64 -20.28
C ASP A 213 3.69 -1.83 -19.86
N LYS A 214 4.85 -1.98 -20.50
CA LYS A 214 5.75 -3.10 -20.25
C LYS A 214 6.19 -3.20 -18.78
N ASN A 215 6.45 -2.06 -18.16
CA ASN A 215 6.99 -1.99 -16.81
C ASN A 215 5.90 -1.99 -15.72
N MET A 216 4.62 -2.07 -16.11
CA MET A 216 3.47 -1.93 -15.21
C MET A 216 3.49 -0.63 -14.38
N THR A 217 4.03 0.44 -14.96
CA THR A 217 4.01 1.77 -14.37
C THR A 217 2.77 2.57 -14.75
N ILE A 218 2.07 2.18 -15.83
CA ILE A 218 0.88 2.84 -16.34
C ILE A 218 -0.20 1.79 -16.60
N LEU A 219 -1.37 1.95 -15.95
CA LEU A 219 -2.57 1.20 -16.32
C LEU A 219 -3.19 1.87 -17.54
N LEU A 220 -3.14 1.16 -18.68
CA LEU A 220 -3.58 1.70 -19.96
C LEU A 220 -5.08 1.51 -20.19
N LEU A 221 -5.60 0.32 -19.91
CA LEU A 221 -7.01 0.02 -20.13
C LEU A 221 -7.50 -1.14 -19.27
N TYR A 222 -8.63 -0.94 -18.59
CA TYR A 222 -9.41 -1.93 -17.89
C TYR A 222 -10.59 -2.39 -18.78
N PRO A 223 -10.81 -3.72 -18.94
CA PRO A 223 -11.91 -4.22 -19.76
C PRO A 223 -13.30 -3.89 -19.17
N ALA A 224 -14.14 -3.17 -19.92
CA ALA A 224 -15.42 -2.64 -19.44
C ALA A 224 -16.42 -3.69 -18.93
N ALA A 225 -16.36 -4.93 -19.43
CA ALA A 225 -17.21 -6.03 -18.96
C ALA A 225 -16.60 -6.87 -17.82
N LYS A 226 -15.36 -6.59 -17.40
CA LYS A 226 -14.75 -7.25 -16.25
C LYS A 226 -15.40 -6.73 -14.96
N SER A 227 -16.09 -7.62 -14.25
CA SER A 227 -16.92 -7.27 -13.09
C SER A 227 -16.23 -7.49 -11.74
N GLY A 228 -16.77 -6.84 -10.71
CA GLY A 228 -16.37 -7.06 -9.32
C GLY A 228 -15.40 -6.02 -8.78
N ALA A 229 -14.61 -6.42 -7.79
CA ALA A 229 -13.59 -5.58 -7.18
C ALA A 229 -12.27 -5.72 -7.92
N TYR A 230 -11.57 -4.61 -8.14
CA TYR A 230 -10.25 -4.62 -8.75
C TYR A 230 -9.20 -3.99 -7.83
N GLN A 231 -8.01 -4.58 -7.81
CA GLN A 231 -6.87 -4.13 -7.03
C GLN A 231 -5.80 -3.72 -8.04
N ILE A 232 -5.54 -2.42 -8.17
CA ILE A 232 -4.46 -1.95 -9.04
C ILE A 232 -3.13 -2.41 -8.41
N PRO A 233 -2.24 -3.09 -9.15
CA PRO A 233 -0.98 -3.59 -8.60
C PRO A 233 -0.07 -2.49 -8.03
N ASP A 234 0.66 -2.82 -6.97
CA ASP A 234 1.72 -1.95 -6.45
C ASP A 234 2.77 -1.67 -7.53
N GLY A 235 3.25 -0.43 -7.59
CA GLY A 235 4.23 0.03 -8.58
C GLY A 235 3.60 0.76 -9.78
N VAL A 236 2.28 0.67 -9.96
CA VAL A 236 1.57 1.55 -10.91
C VAL A 236 1.67 3.00 -10.42
N VAL A 237 2.14 3.87 -11.30
CA VAL A 237 2.39 5.30 -11.04
C VAL A 237 1.28 6.16 -11.60
N SER A 238 0.67 5.76 -12.72
CA SER A 238 -0.38 6.54 -13.39
C SER A 238 -1.52 5.66 -13.90
N ILE A 239 -2.74 6.18 -13.80
CA ILE A 239 -3.92 5.64 -14.47
C ILE A 239 -4.17 6.49 -15.71
N SER A 240 -4.12 5.89 -16.89
CA SER A 240 -4.28 6.61 -18.17
C SER A 240 -5.66 7.25 -18.31
N ALA A 241 -5.74 8.22 -19.22
CA ALA A 241 -7.01 8.78 -19.63
C ALA A 241 -7.95 7.67 -20.13
N TRP A 242 -9.21 7.72 -19.69
CA TRP A 242 -10.27 6.79 -20.07
C TRP A 242 -10.02 5.32 -19.74
N ALA A 243 -9.06 5.02 -18.85
CA ALA A 243 -8.64 3.65 -18.58
C ALA A 243 -9.75 2.74 -18.01
N PHE A 244 -10.69 3.28 -17.23
CA PHE A 244 -11.89 2.60 -16.72
C PHE A 244 -13.17 3.27 -17.22
N ASP A 245 -13.16 3.92 -18.39
CA ASP A 245 -14.37 4.51 -18.98
C ASP A 245 -15.45 3.44 -19.22
N GLU A 246 -16.71 3.79 -18.93
CA GLU A 246 -17.90 2.92 -19.11
C GLU A 246 -17.78 1.55 -18.40
N CYS A 247 -16.94 1.43 -17.37
CA CYS A 247 -16.78 0.22 -16.56
C CYS A 247 -17.94 0.05 -15.55
N GLY A 248 -19.18 -0.02 -16.05
CA GLY A 248 -20.40 -0.05 -15.25
C GLY A 248 -20.59 -1.28 -14.35
N LEU A 249 -19.70 -2.29 -14.45
CA LEU A 249 -19.69 -3.49 -13.59
C LEU A 249 -18.58 -3.46 -12.52
N LEU A 250 -17.77 -2.40 -12.48
CA LEU A 250 -16.75 -2.20 -11.45
C LEU A 250 -17.42 -1.80 -10.13
N ALA A 251 -17.39 -2.71 -9.15
CA ALA A 251 -18.03 -2.49 -7.86
C ALA A 251 -17.15 -1.66 -6.90
N SER A 252 -15.84 -1.90 -6.94
CA SER A 252 -14.85 -1.18 -6.14
C SER A 252 -13.46 -1.26 -6.77
N VAL A 253 -12.66 -0.22 -6.56
CA VAL A 253 -11.25 -0.18 -6.96
C VAL A 253 -10.37 0.19 -5.77
N LEU A 254 -9.28 -0.55 -5.56
CA LEU A 254 -8.18 -0.12 -4.69
C LEU A 254 -7.09 0.51 -5.54
N ILE A 255 -6.77 1.77 -5.23
CA ILE A 255 -5.68 2.53 -5.83
C ILE A 255 -4.51 2.50 -4.83
N PRO A 256 -3.32 1.96 -5.18
CA PRO A 256 -2.20 1.85 -4.25
C PRO A 256 -1.49 3.19 -4.03
N ASP A 257 -0.73 3.29 -2.93
CA ASP A 257 0.06 4.47 -2.53
C ASP A 257 1.19 4.82 -3.55
N SER A 258 1.43 3.99 -4.58
CA SER A 258 2.35 4.30 -5.67
C SER A 258 1.76 5.21 -6.76
N VAL A 259 0.43 5.32 -6.87
CA VAL A 259 -0.22 6.12 -7.92
C VAL A 259 -0.09 7.60 -7.59
N THR A 260 0.38 8.37 -8.55
CA THR A 260 0.61 9.82 -8.43
C THR A 260 -0.33 10.68 -9.29
N SER A 261 -0.93 10.10 -10.33
CA SER A 261 -1.86 10.80 -11.23
C SER A 261 -3.00 9.92 -11.74
N ILE A 262 -4.18 10.52 -11.85
CA ILE A 262 -5.38 9.93 -12.44
C ILE A 262 -5.74 10.75 -13.69
N GLY A 263 -5.76 10.10 -14.85
CA GLY A 263 -5.99 10.75 -16.14
C GLY A 263 -7.41 11.27 -16.36
N GLU A 264 -7.58 12.02 -17.44
CA GLU A 264 -8.87 12.53 -17.91
C GLU A 264 -9.86 11.39 -18.14
N GLY A 265 -11.10 11.51 -17.63
CA GLY A 265 -12.14 10.50 -17.84
C GLY A 265 -11.84 9.11 -17.28
N ALA A 266 -10.80 8.96 -16.44
CA ALA A 266 -10.24 7.65 -16.07
C ALA A 266 -11.25 6.67 -15.47
N PHE A 267 -12.26 7.13 -14.73
CA PHE A 267 -13.37 6.33 -14.17
C PHE A 267 -14.74 6.82 -14.63
N SER A 268 -14.81 7.50 -15.78
CA SER A 268 -16.07 8.04 -16.29
C SER A 268 -17.10 6.91 -16.51
N TYR A 269 -18.36 7.18 -16.18
CA TYR A 269 -19.49 6.25 -16.28
C TYR A 269 -19.32 4.89 -15.56
N CYS A 270 -18.49 4.83 -14.51
CA CYS A 270 -18.44 3.69 -13.58
C CYS A 270 -19.70 3.64 -12.68
N ALA A 271 -20.85 3.25 -13.26
CA ALA A 271 -22.17 3.38 -12.65
C ALA A 271 -22.38 2.57 -11.35
N GLN A 272 -21.58 1.54 -11.08
CA GLN A 272 -21.65 0.73 -9.84
C GLN A 272 -20.61 1.12 -8.78
N LEU A 273 -19.66 1.99 -9.10
CA LEU A 273 -18.62 2.40 -8.16
C LEU A 273 -19.23 3.26 -7.06
N ALA A 274 -19.41 2.70 -5.87
CA ALA A 274 -20.10 3.37 -4.77
C ALA A 274 -19.19 4.24 -3.89
N LYS A 275 -17.92 3.84 -3.81
CA LYS A 275 -16.87 4.49 -3.00
C LYS A 275 -15.52 4.34 -3.71
N VAL A 276 -14.68 5.37 -3.59
CA VAL A 276 -13.27 5.30 -3.98
C VAL A 276 -12.39 5.94 -2.90
N ILE A 277 -11.19 5.40 -2.71
CA ILE A 277 -10.15 5.98 -1.86
C ILE A 277 -9.03 6.46 -2.78
N ILE A 278 -8.69 7.74 -2.66
CA ILE A 278 -7.63 8.44 -3.37
C ILE A 278 -6.44 8.58 -2.41
N PRO A 279 -5.34 7.83 -2.65
CA PRO A 279 -4.14 7.88 -1.82
C PRO A 279 -3.53 9.27 -1.69
N ALA A 280 -2.75 9.50 -0.64
CA ALA A 280 -2.07 10.77 -0.39
C ALA A 280 -0.99 11.09 -1.44
N SER A 281 -0.53 10.07 -2.16
CA SER A 281 0.43 10.17 -3.26
C SER A 281 -0.16 10.79 -4.53
N VAL A 282 -1.49 10.77 -4.69
CA VAL A 282 -2.15 11.32 -5.89
C VAL A 282 -2.07 12.85 -5.84
N THR A 283 -1.33 13.41 -6.79
CA THR A 283 -1.09 14.86 -6.88
C THR A 283 -1.96 15.54 -7.94
N SER A 284 -2.48 14.79 -8.92
CA SER A 284 -3.37 15.32 -9.96
C SER A 284 -4.52 14.38 -10.35
N ILE A 285 -5.67 14.99 -10.66
CA ILE A 285 -6.86 14.32 -11.20
C ILE A 285 -7.30 15.10 -12.45
N GLY A 286 -7.39 14.42 -13.58
CA GLY A 286 -7.83 15.00 -14.85
C GLY A 286 -9.34 15.26 -14.92
N GLY A 287 -9.74 16.10 -15.87
CA GLY A 287 -11.12 16.47 -16.14
C GLY A 287 -11.98 15.23 -16.40
N TRP A 288 -13.27 15.31 -16.07
CA TRP A 288 -14.22 14.18 -16.22
C TRP A 288 -13.82 12.86 -15.53
N ALA A 289 -12.79 12.83 -14.68
CA ALA A 289 -12.24 11.57 -14.13
C ALA A 289 -13.28 10.66 -13.48
N PHE A 290 -14.32 11.20 -12.86
CA PHE A 290 -15.44 10.45 -12.26
C PHE A 290 -16.80 10.95 -12.80
N ASP A 291 -16.83 11.53 -14.00
CA ASP A 291 -18.09 11.97 -14.64
C ASP A 291 -19.08 10.80 -14.75
N GLY A 292 -20.37 11.05 -14.52
CA GLY A 292 -21.41 10.04 -14.65
C GLY A 292 -21.35 8.88 -13.63
N CYS A 293 -20.47 8.92 -12.63
CA CYS A 293 -20.41 7.94 -11.53
C CYS A 293 -21.60 8.10 -10.57
N SER A 294 -22.80 7.75 -11.05
CA SER A 294 -24.08 8.03 -10.39
C SER A 294 -24.28 7.31 -9.05
N SER A 295 -23.57 6.22 -8.78
CA SER A 295 -23.61 5.53 -7.48
C SER A 295 -22.52 6.00 -6.51
N LEU A 296 -21.59 6.86 -6.93
CA LEU A 296 -20.44 7.27 -6.12
C LEU A 296 -20.91 8.27 -5.05
N LEU A 297 -21.17 7.75 -3.84
CA LEU A 297 -21.67 8.53 -2.72
C LEU A 297 -20.54 9.13 -1.88
N ALA A 298 -19.34 8.57 -1.95
CA ALA A 298 -18.22 9.01 -1.12
C ALA A 298 -16.87 8.82 -1.82
N VAL A 299 -16.09 9.90 -1.85
CA VAL A 299 -14.72 9.95 -2.37
C VAL A 299 -13.81 10.30 -1.21
N TYR A 300 -12.92 9.40 -0.80
CA TYR A 300 -12.02 9.63 0.34
C TYR A 300 -10.65 10.05 -0.16
N PHE A 301 -10.10 11.12 0.40
CA PHE A 301 -8.76 11.59 0.11
C PHE A 301 -7.89 11.40 1.34
N ALA A 302 -6.76 10.72 1.19
CA ALA A 302 -5.81 10.47 2.28
C ALA A 302 -4.78 11.60 2.45
N GLY A 303 -4.73 12.57 1.54
CA GLY A 303 -3.76 13.67 1.54
C GLY A 303 -4.38 15.06 1.32
N VAL A 304 -3.53 16.01 0.99
CA VAL A 304 -3.92 17.36 0.53
C VAL A 304 -4.79 17.26 -0.73
N PRO A 305 -5.66 18.24 -1.03
CA PRO A 305 -6.49 18.16 -2.23
C PRO A 305 -5.61 18.10 -3.49
N PRO A 306 -5.75 17.04 -4.32
CA PRO A 306 -5.00 16.95 -5.57
C PRO A 306 -5.33 18.10 -6.51
N LEU A 307 -4.37 18.48 -7.36
CA LEU A 307 -4.60 19.44 -8.43
C LEU A 307 -5.63 18.89 -9.43
N THR A 308 -6.52 19.76 -9.87
CA THR A 308 -7.55 19.44 -10.86
C THR A 308 -7.19 20.07 -12.20
N GLU A 309 -7.03 19.25 -13.23
CA GLU A 309 -6.73 19.70 -14.60
C GLU A 309 -7.96 19.54 -15.48
N GLY A 310 -8.56 20.63 -15.96
CA GLY A 310 -9.80 20.59 -16.77
C GLY A 310 -11.06 20.87 -15.94
N ASP A 311 -12.24 20.47 -16.43
CA ASP A 311 -13.54 20.71 -15.80
C ASP A 311 -14.29 19.38 -15.53
N ASN A 312 -15.39 19.43 -14.77
CA ASN A 312 -16.37 18.34 -14.62
C ASN A 312 -15.85 17.02 -14.00
N HIS A 313 -14.78 17.05 -13.21
CA HIS A 313 -14.17 15.89 -12.54
C HIS A 313 -15.18 14.95 -11.85
N PHE A 314 -16.23 15.49 -11.23
CA PHE A 314 -17.28 14.74 -10.53
C PHE A 314 -18.68 15.13 -11.02
N LEU A 315 -18.82 15.50 -12.29
CA LEU A 315 -20.14 15.83 -12.85
C LEU A 315 -21.08 14.60 -12.76
N GLY A 316 -22.31 14.81 -12.30
CA GLY A 316 -23.27 13.72 -12.09
C GLY A 316 -22.99 12.83 -10.88
N VAL A 317 -21.99 13.14 -10.06
CA VAL A 317 -21.69 12.43 -8.81
C VAL A 317 -22.51 13.04 -7.66
N PRO A 318 -23.39 12.28 -6.99
CA PRO A 318 -24.22 12.79 -5.89
C PRO A 318 -23.51 12.82 -4.53
N GLY A 319 -22.25 12.39 -4.48
CA GLY A 319 -21.50 12.13 -3.26
C GLY A 319 -20.86 13.33 -2.58
N THR A 320 -20.06 13.03 -1.56
CA THR A 320 -19.26 13.99 -0.79
C THR A 320 -17.78 13.63 -0.89
N ALA A 321 -16.92 14.66 -0.99
CA ALA A 321 -15.47 14.53 -0.90
C ALA A 321 -15.05 14.53 0.58
N TYR A 322 -14.61 13.39 1.10
CA TYR A 322 -14.13 13.23 2.45
C TYR A 322 -12.60 13.38 2.52
N HIS A 323 -12.09 14.22 3.40
CA HIS A 323 -10.65 14.39 3.60
C HIS A 323 -10.21 14.16 5.04
N VAL A 324 -8.94 13.84 5.28
CA VAL A 324 -8.46 13.62 6.65
C VAL A 324 -8.55 14.91 7.46
N PHE A 325 -9.11 14.83 8.67
CA PHE A 325 -9.22 15.96 9.59
C PHE A 325 -7.84 16.59 9.86
N GLY A 326 -7.77 17.92 9.86
CA GLY A 326 -6.52 18.66 10.06
C GLY A 326 -5.64 18.81 8.81
N THR A 327 -5.99 18.18 7.68
CA THR A 327 -5.26 18.36 6.42
C THR A 327 -5.54 19.74 5.82
N ALA A 328 -4.48 20.51 5.58
CA ALA A 328 -4.58 21.84 4.99
C ALA A 328 -4.97 21.80 3.50
N GLY A 329 -5.55 22.89 3.00
CA GLY A 329 -5.86 23.09 1.58
C GLY A 329 -7.30 22.81 1.18
N TRP A 330 -8.09 22.11 2.01
CA TRP A 330 -9.49 21.80 1.72
C TRP A 330 -10.41 23.01 1.95
N GLY A 331 -11.19 23.37 0.92
CA GLY A 331 -12.29 24.35 1.02
C GLY A 331 -13.61 23.67 1.37
N THR A 332 -14.75 24.38 1.33
CA THR A 332 -16.08 23.78 1.56
C THR A 332 -16.55 22.88 0.42
N HIS A 333 -15.94 23.03 -0.76
CA HIS A 333 -16.17 22.20 -1.94
C HIS A 333 -14.83 21.82 -2.57
N TYR A 334 -14.78 20.66 -3.22
CA TYR A 334 -13.67 20.21 -4.02
C TYR A 334 -14.22 19.69 -5.36
N ALA A 335 -13.78 20.31 -6.45
CA ALA A 335 -14.15 19.92 -7.81
C ALA A 335 -15.68 19.73 -8.04
N GLY A 336 -16.50 20.58 -7.39
CA GLY A 336 -17.96 20.57 -7.47
C GLY A 336 -18.67 19.74 -6.40
N LEU A 337 -17.95 18.88 -5.67
CA LEU A 337 -18.52 18.12 -4.55
C LEU A 337 -18.46 18.93 -3.25
N PRO A 338 -19.47 18.83 -2.37
CA PRO A 338 -19.33 19.28 -0.99
C PRO A 338 -18.22 18.49 -0.32
N THR A 339 -17.49 19.13 0.58
CA THR A 339 -16.44 18.48 1.37
C THR A 339 -16.90 18.20 2.80
N ALA A 340 -16.38 17.13 3.37
CA ALA A 340 -16.44 16.82 4.78
C ALA A 340 -15.10 16.24 5.22
N TYR A 341 -14.83 16.22 6.52
CA TYR A 341 -13.65 15.52 7.03
C TYR A 341 -14.03 14.15 7.61
N TYR A 342 -13.05 13.26 7.63
CA TYR A 342 -13.08 12.02 8.37
C TYR A 342 -11.81 11.92 9.21
N TYR A 343 -11.88 11.11 10.25
CA TYR A 343 -10.69 10.70 10.99
C TYR A 343 -10.17 9.42 10.34
N SER A 344 -8.94 9.45 9.85
CA SER A 344 -8.22 8.25 9.44
C SER A 344 -7.21 7.89 10.52
N CYS A 345 -7.17 6.60 10.83
CA CYS A 345 -6.10 6.00 11.60
C CYS A 345 -5.62 4.81 10.78
N LYS A 346 -4.42 4.89 10.21
CA LYS A 346 -3.78 3.72 9.58
C LYS A 346 -3.57 2.69 10.69
N LEU A 347 -4.31 1.59 10.65
CA LEU A 347 -4.03 0.47 11.53
C LEU A 347 -2.78 -0.19 10.96
N THR A 348 -1.66 -0.07 11.67
CA THR A 348 -0.50 -0.90 11.36
C THR A 348 -0.90 -2.36 11.58
N ALA A 349 -0.41 -3.27 10.74
CA ALA A 349 -0.67 -4.70 10.90
C ALA A 349 -0.39 -5.12 12.36
N GLY A 350 -1.46 -5.50 13.09
CA GLY A 350 -1.43 -5.72 14.54
C GLY A 350 -2.46 -4.92 15.35
N TRP A 351 -3.13 -3.93 14.76
CA TRP A 351 -4.14 -3.11 15.44
C TRP A 351 -5.53 -3.32 14.81
N ASN A 352 -6.52 -3.63 15.64
CA ASN A 352 -7.94 -3.55 15.27
C ASN A 352 -8.61 -2.51 16.17
N LEU A 353 -9.48 -1.69 15.59
CA LEU A 353 -10.15 -0.57 16.26
C LEU A 353 -11.13 -1.03 17.35
N ILE A 354 -10.96 -0.51 18.58
CA ILE A 354 -11.79 -0.82 19.77
C ILE A 354 -12.28 0.48 20.44
N SER A 355 -13.25 1.15 19.82
CA SER A 355 -14.17 2.11 20.44
C SER A 355 -13.72 3.52 20.87
N ALA A 356 -14.63 4.48 20.64
CA ALA A 356 -14.71 5.84 21.15
C ALA A 356 -16.20 6.24 21.31
N SER A 357 -16.54 6.98 22.38
CA SER A 357 -17.91 7.44 22.67
C SER A 357 -18.14 8.88 22.16
N LEU A 358 -19.31 9.17 21.58
CA LEU A 358 -19.76 10.54 21.22
C LEU A 358 -21.19 10.79 21.74
N ASN A 359 -21.42 11.96 22.35
CA ASN A 359 -22.76 12.44 22.72
C ASN A 359 -23.34 13.29 21.56
N LEU A 360 -24.56 12.96 21.10
CA LEU A 360 -25.27 13.70 20.05
C LEU A 360 -26.38 14.57 20.63
N ASP A 361 -26.57 15.76 20.06
CA ASP A 361 -27.70 16.64 20.37
C ASP A 361 -29.04 16.16 19.78
N GLN A 362 -30.12 16.81 20.21
CA GLN A 362 -31.51 16.43 19.96
C GLN A 362 -31.95 16.63 18.48
N ASP A 363 -31.27 17.49 17.73
CA ASP A 363 -31.59 17.78 16.33
C ASP A 363 -30.99 16.71 15.40
N SER A 364 -29.78 16.24 15.73
CA SER A 364 -29.13 15.10 15.06
C SER A 364 -29.91 13.79 15.23
N GLN A 365 -30.59 13.63 16.37
CA GLN A 365 -31.47 12.50 16.66
C GLN A 365 -32.72 12.47 15.76
N SER A 366 -33.26 13.65 15.43
CA SER A 366 -34.51 13.82 14.68
C SER A 366 -34.35 13.57 13.18
N LEU A 367 -33.15 13.81 12.64
CA LEU A 367 -32.84 13.64 11.22
C LEU A 367 -32.67 12.15 10.82
N LEU A 368 -32.15 11.33 11.73
CA LEU A 368 -31.92 9.90 11.52
C LEU A 368 -33.21 9.06 11.61
N LEU A 369 -34.19 9.48 12.40
CA LEU A 369 -35.49 8.81 12.57
C LEU A 369 -36.34 8.78 11.28
N ASN A 370 -36.10 9.67 10.32
CA ASN A 370 -36.96 9.85 9.14
C ASN A 370 -36.50 9.13 7.84
N LYS A 371 -35.36 8.41 7.83
CA LYS A 371 -34.72 7.94 6.57
C LYS A 371 -34.69 6.42 6.29
N GLY A 372 -35.41 5.59 7.05
CA GLY A 372 -35.55 4.12 6.88
C GLY A 372 -34.87 3.45 5.65
N ALA A 373 -33.60 3.07 5.76
CA ALA A 373 -32.83 2.34 4.73
C ALA A 373 -31.76 1.45 5.42
N MET A 374 -31.43 0.21 5.04
CA MET A 374 -31.63 -0.53 3.78
C MET A 374 -31.39 -2.06 3.95
N THR A 375 -31.61 -2.83 2.87
CA THR A 375 -31.68 -4.31 2.70
C THR A 375 -30.35 -4.98 2.28
N LEU A 376 -30.20 -6.31 2.52
CA LEU A 376 -29.00 -7.15 2.26
C LEU A 376 -29.11 -8.04 0.99
N ASP A 377 -27.97 -8.35 0.34
CA ASP A 377 -27.83 -9.50 -0.59
C ASP A 377 -26.92 -10.60 -0.01
N ALA A 378 -27.11 -11.84 -0.47
CA ALA A 378 -26.56 -13.06 0.13
C ALA A 378 -25.07 -13.35 -0.20
N SER A 379 -24.40 -12.48 -0.97
CA SER A 379 -22.97 -12.65 -1.34
C SER A 379 -22.03 -11.76 -0.55
N SER A 380 -22.55 -10.71 0.08
CA SER A 380 -21.78 -9.78 0.89
C SER A 380 -21.87 -10.20 2.35
N LYS A 381 -20.78 -10.72 2.93
CA LYS A 381 -20.69 -10.95 4.39
C LYS A 381 -20.57 -9.63 5.16
N ALA A 382 -21.59 -8.78 5.06
CA ALA A 382 -21.83 -7.67 5.97
C ALA A 382 -22.88 -8.12 6.99
N TYR A 383 -22.57 -8.01 8.29
CA TYR A 383 -23.55 -8.22 9.34
C TYR A 383 -24.30 -6.92 9.61
N ALA A 384 -25.58 -6.85 9.24
CA ALA A 384 -26.51 -5.88 9.81
C ALA A 384 -27.40 -6.63 10.82
N LEU A 385 -27.46 -6.16 12.06
CA LEU A 385 -28.45 -6.65 13.02
C LEU A 385 -29.79 -5.97 12.70
N SER A 386 -30.78 -6.74 12.27
CA SER A 386 -32.17 -6.31 12.24
C SER A 386 -32.79 -6.48 13.62
N GLY A 387 -33.33 -5.41 14.21
CA GLY A 387 -34.20 -5.49 15.38
C GLY A 387 -34.25 -4.19 16.17
N ASN A 388 -35.45 -3.75 16.57
CA ASN A 388 -35.75 -2.52 17.31
C ASN A 388 -34.60 -2.06 18.24
N LEU A 389 -33.91 -1.01 17.81
CA LEU A 389 -32.75 -0.45 18.50
C LEU A 389 -33.20 0.68 19.43
N ALA A 390 -32.94 0.55 20.73
CA ALA A 390 -33.22 1.60 21.71
C ALA A 390 -32.20 2.75 21.62
N ALA A 391 -32.64 3.97 21.95
CA ALA A 391 -31.98 5.26 21.72
C ALA A 391 -30.64 5.52 22.48
N THR A 392 -29.96 4.49 22.96
CA THR A 392 -28.84 4.62 23.91
C THR A 392 -27.57 3.86 23.50
N GLN A 393 -27.38 3.45 22.24
CA GLN A 393 -26.19 2.72 21.80
C GLN A 393 -25.64 3.18 20.44
N ALA A 394 -24.31 3.18 20.31
CA ALA A 394 -23.53 3.54 19.12
C ALA A 394 -23.31 2.34 18.17
N TYR A 395 -23.03 2.60 16.88
CA TYR A 395 -22.87 1.55 15.85
C TYR A 395 -21.61 1.74 15.00
N TRP A 396 -21.03 0.63 14.54
CA TRP A 396 -19.74 0.52 13.84
C TRP A 396 -19.93 -0.14 12.47
N ILE A 397 -19.15 0.28 11.46
CA ILE A 397 -19.02 -0.42 10.17
C ILE A 397 -17.56 -0.84 10.00
N TYR A 398 -17.32 -2.15 9.97
CA TYR A 398 -16.01 -2.74 9.69
C TYR A 398 -15.91 -3.09 8.20
N CYS A 399 -14.84 -2.68 7.53
CA CYS A 399 -14.58 -3.02 6.13
C CYS A 399 -13.26 -3.80 6.06
N GLN A 400 -13.34 -5.11 5.85
CA GLN A 400 -12.20 -6.04 5.93
C GLN A 400 -11.16 -5.87 4.80
N ALA A 401 -11.47 -5.11 3.75
CA ALA A 401 -10.64 -5.05 2.55
C ALA A 401 -9.52 -3.97 2.57
N ALA A 402 -9.35 -3.19 3.64
CA ALA A 402 -8.51 -1.98 3.59
C ALA A 402 -7.58 -1.71 4.79
N ASP A 403 -7.49 -2.59 5.81
CA ASP A 403 -6.70 -2.31 7.03
C ASP A 403 -6.93 -0.90 7.64
N GLU A 404 -8.12 -0.33 7.46
CA GLU A 404 -8.46 1.03 7.86
C GLU A 404 -9.86 1.06 8.49
N VAL A 405 -10.04 1.91 9.51
CA VAL A 405 -11.37 2.29 10.01
C VAL A 405 -11.59 3.76 9.74
N THR A 406 -12.71 4.04 9.08
CA THR A 406 -13.21 5.38 8.81
C THR A 406 -14.31 5.76 9.82
N LEU A 407 -14.18 6.92 10.48
CA LEU A 407 -15.19 7.46 11.41
C LEU A 407 -15.87 8.69 10.80
N PHE A 408 -17.20 8.76 10.84
CA PHE A 408 -17.98 9.93 10.37
C PHE A 408 -18.50 10.75 11.55
N GLY A 409 -18.36 12.08 11.49
CA GLY A 409 -19.01 12.99 12.45
C GLY A 409 -18.95 14.45 11.98
N THR A 410 -19.99 15.22 12.27
CA THR A 410 -19.99 16.69 12.11
C THR A 410 -19.59 17.35 13.42
N ALA A 411 -18.54 18.17 13.34
CA ALA A 411 -18.06 19.19 14.29
C ALA A 411 -18.47 19.07 15.75
N LEU A 412 -17.49 18.81 16.63
CA LEU A 412 -17.35 19.46 17.95
C LEU A 412 -15.92 19.28 18.49
N GLU A 413 -15.52 20.23 19.33
CA GLU A 413 -14.16 20.50 19.81
C GLU A 413 -13.63 19.42 20.77
N SER A 414 -12.40 18.96 20.50
CA SER A 414 -11.54 18.07 21.30
C SER A 414 -11.99 16.60 21.46
N PHE A 415 -11.14 15.69 20.96
CA PHE A 415 -11.17 14.25 21.26
C PHE A 415 -9.74 13.71 21.37
N ASP A 416 -9.47 12.86 22.37
CA ASP A 416 -8.17 12.26 22.63
C ASP A 416 -8.31 10.72 22.56
N PHE A 417 -7.79 10.14 21.48
CA PHE A 417 -8.12 8.79 20.99
C PHE A 417 -7.30 7.65 21.63
N GLU A 418 -6.22 7.95 22.34
CA GLU A 418 -5.21 6.94 22.72
C GLU A 418 -5.56 6.04 23.94
N ALA A 419 -6.60 6.33 24.72
CA ALA A 419 -6.72 5.77 26.07
C ALA A 419 -7.50 4.44 26.24
N SER A 420 -8.15 3.89 25.21
CA SER A 420 -9.21 2.86 25.41
C SER A 420 -9.05 1.48 24.73
N LEU A 421 -7.93 1.16 24.06
CA LEU A 421 -7.75 -0.12 23.35
C LEU A 421 -6.95 -1.16 24.18
N LYS A 422 -7.46 -2.40 24.34
CA LYS A 422 -6.69 -3.57 24.86
C LYS A 422 -6.52 -4.66 23.80
N LEU A 423 -5.29 -5.15 23.61
CA LEU A 423 -4.95 -6.21 22.65
C LEU A 423 -5.66 -7.55 22.91
N GLY A 424 -6.10 -8.23 21.84
CA GLY A 424 -6.48 -9.67 21.87
C GLY A 424 -7.97 -10.03 22.08
N TRP A 425 -8.88 -9.06 22.05
CA TRP A 425 -10.31 -9.26 22.33
C TRP A 425 -11.19 -8.93 21.12
N ASN A 426 -12.17 -9.80 20.79
CA ASN A 426 -13.21 -9.51 19.80
C ASN A 426 -14.54 -9.13 20.48
N PHE A 427 -15.19 -8.06 20.02
CA PHE A 427 -16.55 -7.72 20.45
C PHE A 427 -17.57 -8.53 19.64
N VAL A 428 -18.48 -9.23 20.31
CA VAL A 428 -19.60 -9.93 19.65
C VAL A 428 -20.91 -9.35 20.18
N GLY A 429 -21.75 -8.87 19.25
CA GLY A 429 -23.09 -8.35 19.55
C GLY A 429 -24.01 -9.40 20.20
N PRO A 430 -25.24 -9.02 20.59
CA PRO A 430 -26.15 -9.89 21.33
C PRO A 430 -26.41 -11.19 20.55
N LEU A 431 -26.02 -12.32 21.15
CA LEU A 431 -26.08 -13.65 20.54
C LEU A 431 -27.54 -14.09 20.32
N CYS A 432 -27.93 -14.32 19.07
CA CYS A 432 -29.18 -15.01 18.71
C CYS A 432 -28.96 -16.42 18.13
N ASP A 433 -27.72 -16.87 17.98
CA ASP A 433 -27.42 -18.22 17.48
C ASP A 433 -26.99 -19.19 18.59
N ARG A 434 -27.75 -20.28 18.74
CA ARG A 434 -27.50 -21.37 19.71
C ARG A 434 -26.42 -22.37 19.25
N SER A 435 -25.87 -22.21 18.03
CA SER A 435 -24.87 -23.12 17.48
C SER A 435 -23.52 -23.10 18.21
N LEU A 436 -23.24 -22.06 18.99
CA LEU A 436 -21.96 -21.84 19.69
C LEU A 436 -21.82 -22.57 21.04
N TRP A 437 -22.82 -23.35 21.46
CA TRP A 437 -22.88 -23.94 22.81
C TRP A 437 -22.03 -25.19 23.05
N SER A 438 -21.24 -25.64 22.07
CA SER A 438 -20.50 -26.92 22.15
C SER A 438 -18.96 -26.81 22.13
N ALA A 439 -18.38 -25.61 22.07
CA ALA A 439 -16.96 -25.43 21.71
C ALA A 439 -16.11 -24.63 22.73
N GLY A 440 -16.37 -24.71 24.03
CA GLY A 440 -15.43 -24.23 25.06
C GLY A 440 -15.13 -22.72 25.06
N ALA A 441 -16.02 -21.89 24.50
CA ALA A 441 -15.87 -20.43 24.48
C ALA A 441 -16.04 -19.81 25.88
N VAL A 442 -15.25 -18.77 26.18
CA VAL A 442 -15.30 -18.02 27.45
C VAL A 442 -15.80 -16.59 27.18
N ALA A 443 -16.77 -16.11 27.95
CA ALA A 443 -17.39 -14.78 27.78
C ALA A 443 -17.15 -13.85 28.98
N TRP A 444 -16.95 -12.55 28.75
CA TRP A 444 -16.81 -11.51 29.80
C TRP A 444 -17.96 -10.49 29.76
N GLY A 445 -18.55 -10.19 30.92
CA GLY A 445 -19.61 -9.20 31.09
C GLY A 445 -19.10 -7.77 31.36
N TRP A 446 -19.91 -6.78 30.97
CA TRP A 446 -19.64 -5.32 30.99
C TRP A 446 -19.34 -4.71 32.37
N ASN A 447 -19.62 -5.41 33.48
CA ASN A 447 -19.53 -4.88 34.84
C ASN A 447 -18.27 -5.29 35.62
N GLY A 448 -17.24 -5.83 34.97
CA GLY A 448 -15.94 -6.09 35.61
C GLY A 448 -15.93 -7.25 36.61
N GLN A 449 -16.97 -8.09 36.68
CA GLN A 449 -16.94 -9.35 37.42
C GLN A 449 -16.61 -10.54 36.50
N ARG A 450 -15.89 -11.52 37.04
CA ARG A 450 -15.36 -12.70 36.32
C ARG A 450 -16.38 -13.86 36.30
N PHE A 451 -16.43 -14.55 35.16
CA PHE A 451 -17.02 -15.87 34.83
C PHE A 451 -18.55 -16.07 34.88
N TYR A 452 -19.12 -16.42 33.73
CA TYR A 452 -20.30 -17.28 33.64
C TYR A 452 -20.01 -18.46 32.70
N PRO A 453 -20.40 -19.70 33.03
CA PRO A 453 -20.51 -20.76 32.03
C PRO A 453 -21.55 -20.35 30.97
N THR A 454 -21.36 -20.75 29.71
CA THR A 454 -22.15 -20.35 28.52
C THR A 454 -23.67 -20.52 28.65
N GLU A 455 -24.11 -21.35 29.59
CA GLU A 455 -25.52 -21.61 29.95
C GLU A 455 -26.22 -20.47 30.72
N ASN A 456 -25.50 -19.45 31.18
CA ASN A 456 -26.05 -18.32 31.97
C ASN A 456 -26.05 -16.96 31.24
N LEU A 457 -25.82 -16.94 29.92
CA LEU A 457 -25.83 -15.69 29.15
C LEU A 457 -27.27 -15.19 28.94
N LEU A 458 -27.57 -14.00 29.44
CA LEU A 458 -28.86 -13.32 29.24
C LEU A 458 -28.96 -12.75 27.82
N ALA A 459 -30.10 -12.99 27.17
CA ALA A 459 -30.41 -12.42 25.85
C ALA A 459 -30.50 -10.88 25.93
N GLY A 460 -29.92 -10.19 24.94
CA GLY A 460 -29.93 -8.72 24.85
C GLY A 460 -28.71 -8.01 25.46
N ASN A 461 -27.76 -8.74 26.03
CA ASN A 461 -26.47 -8.19 26.49
C ASN A 461 -25.34 -8.51 25.49
N GLY A 462 -24.36 -7.60 25.36
CA GLY A 462 -23.14 -7.82 24.59
C GLY A 462 -22.07 -8.53 25.40
N TYR A 463 -21.30 -9.42 24.76
CA TYR A 463 -20.26 -10.21 25.40
C TYR A 463 -18.98 -10.18 24.56
N TRP A 464 -17.84 -10.26 25.23
CA TRP A 464 -16.55 -10.45 24.56
C TRP A 464 -16.26 -11.94 24.38
N LEU A 465 -15.79 -12.36 23.19
CA LEU A 465 -15.43 -13.75 22.90
C LEU A 465 -14.00 -13.86 22.36
N TYR A 466 -13.27 -14.88 22.83
CA TYR A 466 -11.92 -15.23 22.39
C TYR A 466 -11.97 -16.48 21.49
N TRP A 467 -11.36 -16.44 20.30
CA TRP A 467 -11.31 -17.56 19.36
C TRP A 467 -9.86 -17.91 18.97
N PRO A 468 -9.41 -19.17 19.14
CA PRO A 468 -8.05 -19.57 18.81
C PRO A 468 -8.00 -20.20 17.41
N GLY A 469 -7.51 -19.47 16.40
CA GLY A 469 -7.27 -20.04 15.07
C GLY A 469 -6.44 -19.15 14.17
N GLY A 470 -5.14 -19.43 14.07
CA GLY A 470 -4.23 -18.87 13.05
C GLY A 470 -3.32 -17.71 13.48
N TYR A 471 -3.52 -17.16 14.68
CA TYR A 471 -2.69 -16.09 15.24
C TYR A 471 -1.77 -16.67 16.32
N VAL A 472 -0.46 -16.50 16.17
CA VAL A 472 0.45 -16.58 17.33
C VAL A 472 0.15 -15.33 18.14
N ALA A 473 -0.55 -15.49 19.27
CA ALA A 473 -0.86 -14.37 20.14
C ALA A 473 0.44 -13.61 20.47
N PRO A 474 0.47 -12.27 20.38
CA PRO A 474 1.54 -11.52 20.97
C PRO A 474 1.57 -11.92 22.44
N PRO A 475 2.77 -12.03 23.02
CA PRO A 475 2.89 -12.33 24.44
C PRO A 475 2.01 -11.33 25.19
N GLU A 476 1.31 -11.76 26.24
CA GLU A 476 0.64 -10.84 27.17
C GLU A 476 1.60 -9.66 27.40
N ASP A 477 1.20 -8.41 27.06
CA ASP A 477 2.02 -7.20 26.91
C ASP A 477 2.77 -6.81 28.21
N THR A 478 3.61 -7.71 28.70
CA THR A 478 4.17 -7.68 30.03
C THR A 478 5.55 -7.09 29.92
N TYR A 479 5.67 -5.86 30.39
CA TYR A 479 6.95 -5.20 30.58
C TYR A 479 7.43 -5.41 32.00
N LEU A 480 8.70 -5.74 32.17
CA LEU A 480 9.41 -5.70 33.42
C LEU A 480 10.13 -4.36 33.52
N VAL A 481 9.91 -3.62 34.60
CA VAL A 481 10.48 -2.29 34.83
C VAL A 481 11.30 -2.31 36.12
N ILE A 482 12.58 -2.01 36.00
CA ILE A 482 13.52 -1.93 37.12
C ILE A 482 13.85 -0.45 37.36
N ASP A 483 13.58 0.05 38.55
CA ASP A 483 13.82 1.45 38.90
C ASP A 483 15.25 1.64 39.46
N LEU A 484 16.06 2.37 38.71
CA LEU A 484 17.45 2.70 39.02
C LEU A 484 17.63 4.09 39.64
N SER A 485 16.54 4.81 39.96
CA SER A 485 16.59 6.22 40.40
C SER A 485 17.42 6.42 41.67
N ALA A 486 17.52 5.40 42.52
CA ALA A 486 18.32 5.42 43.75
C ALA A 486 19.84 5.33 43.51
N GLY A 487 20.28 5.05 42.28
CA GLY A 487 21.70 5.05 41.91
C GLY A 487 22.52 3.85 42.40
N PRO A 488 23.85 3.92 42.26
CA PRO A 488 24.73 2.75 42.43
C PRO A 488 24.81 2.27 43.89
N ASP A 489 24.61 3.17 44.85
CA ASP A 489 24.69 2.87 46.29
C ASP A 489 23.37 2.33 46.86
N ALA A 490 22.32 2.17 46.04
CA ALA A 490 21.03 1.66 46.46
C ALA A 490 21.13 0.25 47.08
N ALA A 491 20.45 0.00 48.20
CA ALA A 491 20.40 -1.34 48.80
C ALA A 491 19.71 -2.37 47.89
N SER A 492 18.73 -1.93 47.10
CA SER A 492 17.97 -2.74 46.14
C SER A 492 17.36 -1.87 45.05
N TYR A 493 17.09 -2.44 43.88
CA TYR A 493 16.31 -1.78 42.82
C TYR A 493 14.87 -2.30 42.79
N PRO A 494 13.86 -1.44 42.96
CA PRO A 494 12.46 -1.85 42.83
C PRO A 494 12.18 -2.45 41.46
N VAL A 495 11.45 -3.56 41.45
CA VAL A 495 10.99 -4.23 40.23
C VAL A 495 9.47 -4.19 40.18
N SER A 496 8.94 -3.80 39.03
CA SER A 496 7.50 -3.75 38.78
C SER A 496 7.17 -4.32 37.40
N THR A 497 5.92 -4.65 37.18
CA THR A 497 5.41 -5.08 35.87
C THR A 497 4.38 -4.11 35.34
N ARG A 498 4.32 -3.97 34.02
CA ARG A 498 3.27 -3.24 33.32
C ARG A 498 2.67 -4.13 32.25
N THR A 499 1.39 -3.97 31.98
CA THR A 499 0.69 -4.72 30.93
C THR A 499 0.56 -3.94 29.62
N THR A 500 1.10 -2.72 29.55
CA THR A 500 1.15 -1.88 28.34
C THR A 500 2.32 -0.88 28.43
N ALA A 501 2.78 -0.41 27.26
CA ALA A 501 3.64 0.76 27.17
C ALA A 501 2.92 2.02 27.71
N PRO A 502 3.64 3.04 28.20
CA PRO A 502 3.04 4.30 28.62
C PRO A 502 2.35 5.03 27.44
N ALA A 503 1.24 5.72 27.73
CA ALA A 503 0.62 6.64 26.77
C ALA A 503 1.62 7.75 26.40
N GLY A 504 1.76 8.07 25.11
CA GLY A 504 2.80 8.97 24.61
C GLY A 504 4.21 8.35 24.47
N GLY A 505 4.35 7.03 24.65
CA GLY A 505 5.62 6.31 24.44
C GLY A 505 6.58 6.35 25.63
N TRP A 506 7.81 5.89 25.40
CA TRP A 506 8.85 5.82 26.44
C TRP A 506 9.56 7.16 26.57
N THR A 507 9.25 7.92 27.63
CA THR A 507 9.90 9.20 27.93
C THR A 507 11.38 9.03 28.27
N ASP A 508 12.15 10.13 28.25
CA ASP A 508 13.58 10.11 28.63
C ASP A 508 13.81 9.58 30.06
N GLU A 509 12.82 9.67 30.96
CA GLU A 509 12.88 9.03 32.28
C GLU A 509 13.04 7.50 32.14
N TYR A 510 12.24 6.86 31.28
CA TYR A 510 12.33 5.42 31.01
C TYR A 510 13.63 5.01 30.30
N LYS A 511 14.32 5.96 29.66
CA LYS A 511 15.61 5.73 28.99
C LYS A 511 16.80 5.99 29.90
N THR A 512 16.61 6.60 31.07
CA THR A 512 17.73 7.07 31.92
C THR A 512 17.73 6.47 33.33
N THR A 513 16.57 6.34 33.96
CA THR A 513 16.44 5.87 35.35
C THR A 513 15.67 4.57 35.48
N LYS A 514 15.20 3.98 34.38
CA LYS A 514 14.50 2.69 34.41
C LYS A 514 15.06 1.75 33.37
N LEU A 515 15.26 0.47 33.70
CA LEU A 515 15.44 -0.57 32.69
C LEU A 515 14.08 -1.15 32.35
N VAL A 516 13.74 -1.20 31.06
CA VAL A 516 12.46 -1.70 30.56
C VAL A 516 12.73 -2.89 29.67
N LEU A 517 12.18 -4.05 30.04
CA LEU A 517 12.26 -5.26 29.24
C LEU A 517 10.87 -5.72 28.85
N ARG A 518 10.69 -6.13 27.61
CA ARG A 518 9.45 -6.73 27.10
C ARG A 518 9.53 -8.25 27.17
N LYS A 519 8.45 -8.90 27.63
CA LYS A 519 8.28 -10.35 27.52
C LYS A 519 8.06 -10.76 26.06
N ILE A 520 8.87 -11.67 25.56
CA ILE A 520 8.84 -12.30 24.23
C ILE A 520 8.41 -13.76 24.41
N PRO A 521 7.49 -14.28 23.59
CA PRO A 521 6.99 -15.63 23.78
C PRO A 521 8.02 -16.65 23.29
N ALA A 522 7.94 -17.86 23.81
CA ALA A 522 8.54 -19.03 23.17
C ALA A 522 8.04 -19.16 21.72
N GLY A 523 8.87 -19.69 20.83
CA GLY A 523 8.48 -19.86 19.44
C GLY A 523 9.60 -20.35 18.54
N THR A 524 9.29 -20.41 17.25
CA THR A 524 10.19 -20.91 16.21
C THR A 524 10.45 -19.85 15.16
N PHE A 525 11.67 -19.79 14.65
CA PHE A 525 12.03 -18.93 13.52
C PHE A 525 13.16 -19.54 12.69
N THR A 526 13.39 -18.99 11.50
CA THR A 526 14.56 -19.30 10.69
C THR A 526 15.66 -18.29 11.03
N MET A 527 16.75 -18.78 11.61
CA MET A 527 17.95 -17.98 11.90
C MET A 527 18.88 -17.99 10.69
N GLY A 528 19.61 -16.90 10.44
CA GLY A 528 20.51 -16.73 9.29
C GLY A 528 19.82 -16.08 8.08
N SER A 529 20.59 -15.86 7.01
CA SER A 529 20.13 -15.14 5.81
C SER A 529 20.00 -16.04 4.58
N PRO A 530 18.99 -15.80 3.72
CA PRO A 530 18.83 -16.55 2.48
C PRO A 530 20.00 -16.25 1.54
N ALA A 531 20.38 -17.23 0.71
CA ALA A 531 21.60 -17.17 -0.11
C ALA A 531 21.68 -15.96 -1.06
N ASN A 532 20.55 -15.34 -1.38
CA ASN A 532 20.44 -14.17 -2.26
C ASN A 532 20.19 -12.85 -1.50
N GLU A 533 20.26 -12.83 -0.16
CA GLU A 533 20.16 -11.60 0.62
C GLU A 533 21.35 -10.69 0.30
N LEU A 534 21.06 -9.43 0.01
CA LEU A 534 22.08 -8.43 -0.33
C LEU A 534 22.96 -8.15 0.90
N GLY A 535 24.29 -8.18 0.72
CA GLY A 535 25.25 -7.99 1.81
C GLY A 535 25.47 -9.20 2.73
N ARG A 536 24.95 -10.38 2.39
CA ARG A 536 25.10 -11.63 3.17
C ARG A 536 26.56 -12.09 3.30
N ASP A 537 26.97 -12.42 4.53
CA ASP A 537 28.21 -13.14 4.79
C ASP A 537 28.06 -14.68 4.71
N PRO A 538 29.15 -15.43 4.41
CA PRO A 538 29.10 -16.88 4.26
C PRO A 538 28.67 -17.65 5.52
N ASP A 539 28.94 -17.11 6.72
CA ASP A 539 28.69 -17.75 8.01
C ASP A 539 27.23 -17.62 8.50
N GLU A 540 26.36 -17.01 7.70
CA GLU A 540 24.94 -16.78 7.98
C GLU A 540 24.05 -17.90 7.42
N THR A 541 24.45 -19.15 7.60
CA THR A 541 23.70 -20.30 7.07
C THR A 541 22.32 -20.41 7.72
N GLN A 542 21.27 -20.49 6.88
CA GLN A 542 19.91 -20.62 7.36
C GLN A 542 19.61 -21.97 8.00
N HIS A 543 18.98 -21.93 9.18
CA HIS A 543 18.52 -23.11 9.89
C HIS A 543 17.33 -22.80 10.82
N PRO A 544 16.46 -23.78 11.10
CA PRO A 544 15.36 -23.59 12.05
C PRO A 544 15.85 -23.53 13.49
N VAL A 545 15.35 -22.59 14.27
CA VAL A 545 15.60 -22.49 15.71
C VAL A 545 14.28 -22.48 16.47
N THR A 546 14.21 -23.26 17.55
CA THR A 546 13.11 -23.26 18.52
C THR A 546 13.58 -22.70 19.85
N LEU A 547 12.96 -21.64 20.34
CA LEU A 547 13.11 -21.16 21.71
C LEU A 547 11.95 -21.70 22.54
N THR A 548 12.23 -22.50 23.57
CA THR A 548 11.20 -23.26 24.28
C THR A 548 10.55 -22.49 25.43
N LYS A 549 11.11 -21.34 25.80
CA LYS A 549 10.65 -20.53 26.93
C LYS A 549 10.47 -19.08 26.53
N ASP A 550 9.47 -18.46 27.14
CA ASP A 550 9.35 -17.02 27.15
C ASP A 550 10.61 -16.40 27.80
N PHE A 551 10.97 -15.21 27.37
CA PHE A 551 12.05 -14.44 27.97
C PHE A 551 11.74 -12.95 27.90
N TYR A 552 12.29 -12.18 28.82
CA TYR A 552 12.28 -10.72 28.75
C TYR A 552 13.50 -10.24 27.96
N VAL A 553 13.34 -9.23 27.11
CA VAL A 553 14.44 -8.55 26.40
C VAL A 553 14.31 -7.04 26.54
N GLY A 554 15.42 -6.34 26.68
CA GLY A 554 15.48 -4.88 26.75
C GLY A 554 14.78 -4.24 25.55
N VAL A 555 13.85 -3.34 25.85
CA VAL A 555 13.17 -2.50 24.83
C VAL A 555 14.19 -1.63 24.09
N PHE A 556 15.24 -1.21 24.81
CA PHE A 556 16.35 -0.40 24.33
C PHE A 556 17.68 -1.09 24.67
N GLU A 557 18.75 -0.64 24.02
CA GLU A 557 20.12 -0.81 24.52
C GLU A 557 20.24 -0.19 25.93
N VAL A 558 21.15 -0.70 26.76
CA VAL A 558 21.42 -0.09 28.06
C VAL A 558 22.07 1.27 27.84
N THR A 559 21.52 2.32 28.45
CA THR A 559 22.00 3.68 28.24
C THR A 559 23.18 4.05 29.15
N GLN A 560 23.91 5.11 28.79
CA GLN A 560 25.03 5.60 29.60
C GLN A 560 24.58 5.98 31.00
N LYS A 561 23.38 6.58 31.14
CA LYS A 561 22.84 6.93 32.45
C LYS A 561 22.45 5.70 33.25
N GLN A 562 21.80 4.71 32.64
CA GLN A 562 21.47 3.46 33.30
C GLN A 562 22.75 2.71 33.75
N TRP A 563 23.81 2.73 32.94
CA TRP A 563 25.12 2.22 33.31
C TRP A 563 25.66 2.92 34.56
N GLU A 564 25.70 4.26 34.57
CA GLU A 564 26.14 5.04 35.74
C GLU A 564 25.34 4.70 36.99
N ARG A 565 24.01 4.54 36.87
CA ARG A 565 23.15 4.18 38.00
C ARG A 565 23.45 2.80 38.59
N VAL A 566 24.10 1.89 37.86
CA VAL A 566 24.48 0.55 38.34
C VAL A 566 25.95 0.48 38.74
N MET A 567 26.83 1.06 37.94
CA MET A 567 28.29 0.93 38.05
C MET A 567 28.96 2.09 38.78
N GLY A 568 28.31 3.25 38.85
CA GLY A 568 28.85 4.46 39.48
C GLY A 568 29.98 5.14 38.70
N ASN A 569 30.18 4.80 37.43
CA ASN A 569 31.17 5.42 36.56
C ASN A 569 30.60 5.69 35.15
N TRP A 570 31.40 6.35 34.31
CA TRP A 570 31.01 6.77 32.96
C TRP A 570 32.10 6.42 31.94
N PRO A 571 32.04 5.22 31.30
CA PRO A 571 33.09 4.78 30.37
C PRO A 571 32.94 5.35 28.96
N SER A 572 31.71 5.71 28.57
CA SER A 572 31.35 6.15 27.23
C SER A 572 32.16 7.34 26.71
N TRP A 573 32.60 7.25 25.46
CA TRP A 573 33.24 8.32 24.70
C TRP A 573 32.28 9.46 24.36
N PHE A 574 31.02 9.15 24.00
CA PHE A 574 30.04 10.16 23.62
C PHE A 574 29.46 10.87 24.84
N SER A 575 30.26 11.73 25.47
CA SER A 575 30.04 12.23 26.83
C SER A 575 29.43 13.64 26.91
N ASN A 576 28.83 14.17 25.83
CA ASN A 576 28.21 15.50 25.85
C ASN A 576 26.94 15.51 26.70
N ALA A 577 26.93 16.37 27.73
CA ALA A 577 25.92 16.39 28.78
C ALA A 577 24.48 16.60 28.29
N SER A 578 24.28 17.19 27.10
CA SER A 578 22.95 17.44 26.55
C SER A 578 22.26 16.17 26.01
N TYR A 579 23.04 15.14 25.67
CA TYR A 579 22.53 13.97 24.93
C TYR A 579 22.93 12.64 25.56
N ARG A 580 24.08 12.62 26.24
CA ARG A 580 24.75 11.39 26.70
C ARG A 580 23.90 10.48 27.57
N ASP A 581 22.96 11.03 28.34
CA ASP A 581 22.22 10.26 29.33
C ASP A 581 21.35 9.17 28.69
N ALA A 582 20.71 9.45 27.55
CA ALA A 582 19.82 8.52 26.84
C ALA A 582 20.47 7.82 25.64
N ARG A 583 21.78 8.00 25.42
CA ARG A 583 22.55 7.25 24.42
C ARG A 583 22.88 5.85 24.94
N PRO A 584 23.12 4.86 24.08
CA PRO A 584 23.65 3.58 24.51
C PRO A 584 25.00 3.77 25.21
N VAL A 585 25.25 2.94 26.22
CA VAL A 585 26.59 2.82 26.81
C VAL A 585 27.52 2.13 25.82
N GLU A 586 28.71 2.69 25.67
CA GLU A 586 29.78 2.17 24.82
C GLU A 586 31.13 2.29 25.55
N GLN A 587 32.23 1.86 24.92
CA GLN A 587 33.54 1.69 25.58
C GLN A 587 33.51 0.71 26.76
N ILE A 588 32.62 -0.27 26.65
CA ILE A 588 32.44 -1.36 27.59
C ILE A 588 32.69 -2.69 26.87
N SER A 589 33.15 -3.66 27.63
CA SER A 589 33.50 -5.00 27.16
C SER A 589 32.53 -6.05 27.71
N TYR A 590 32.52 -7.24 27.12
CA TYR A 590 31.82 -8.39 27.68
C TYR A 590 32.24 -8.64 29.13
N ASP A 591 33.54 -8.50 29.41
CA ASP A 591 34.10 -8.67 30.76
C ASP A 591 33.57 -7.63 31.77
N ASP A 592 33.27 -6.40 31.34
CA ASP A 592 32.65 -5.40 32.23
C ASP A 592 31.18 -5.72 32.53
N ILE A 593 30.49 -6.32 31.55
CA ILE A 593 29.08 -6.65 31.67
C ILE A 593 28.91 -7.90 32.54
N ARG A 594 29.61 -8.98 32.19
CA ARG A 594 29.41 -10.32 32.77
C ARG A 594 30.52 -10.77 33.69
N GLY A 595 31.75 -10.31 33.46
CA GLY A 595 32.95 -10.71 34.21
C GLY A 595 33.92 -11.57 33.40
N SER A 596 35.21 -11.43 33.70
CA SER A 596 36.29 -12.20 33.04
C SER A 596 36.65 -13.51 33.76
N SER A 597 36.09 -13.73 34.96
CA SER A 597 36.33 -14.95 35.75
C SER A 597 35.11 -15.87 35.74
N ALA A 598 34.19 -15.73 36.70
CA ALA A 598 32.93 -16.46 36.70
C ALA A 598 32.09 -16.16 35.45
N GLY A 599 32.12 -14.90 35.01
CA GLY A 599 31.42 -14.41 33.82
C GLY A 599 31.91 -14.99 32.48
N ALA A 600 33.10 -15.59 32.41
CA ALA A 600 33.58 -16.23 31.17
C ALA A 600 32.98 -17.63 30.95
N GLY A 601 32.31 -18.20 31.95
CA GLY A 601 31.94 -19.61 31.98
C GLY A 601 30.76 -20.04 31.10
N TRP A 602 30.07 -19.12 30.40
CA TRP A 602 28.96 -19.50 29.50
C TRP A 602 29.46 -20.33 28.30
N PRO A 603 28.77 -21.42 27.90
CA PRO A 603 27.47 -21.88 28.41
C PRO A 603 27.52 -22.86 29.59
N GLY A 604 28.70 -23.38 29.95
CA GLY A 604 28.85 -24.36 31.04
C GLY A 604 28.54 -23.82 32.44
N ASN A 605 28.51 -22.50 32.62
CA ASN A 605 28.25 -21.83 33.89
C ASN A 605 27.54 -20.47 33.67
N ASN A 606 26.42 -20.27 34.37
CA ASN A 606 25.66 -19.03 34.31
C ASN A 606 26.05 -17.97 35.38
N ALA A 607 27.18 -18.17 36.08
CA ALA A 607 27.68 -17.21 37.06
C ALA A 607 28.21 -15.94 36.39
N VAL A 608 28.21 -14.85 37.15
CA VAL A 608 28.71 -13.52 36.76
C VAL A 608 29.61 -12.98 37.86
N ASP A 609 30.57 -12.13 37.51
CA ASP A 609 31.48 -11.53 38.50
C ASP A 609 30.72 -10.50 39.34
N ALA A 610 30.86 -10.54 40.67
CA ALA A 610 30.10 -9.66 41.57
C ALA A 610 30.30 -8.16 41.28
N GLY A 611 31.47 -7.78 40.75
CA GLY A 611 31.81 -6.41 40.39
C GLY A 611 31.30 -5.95 39.02
N SER A 612 30.86 -6.89 38.16
CA SER A 612 30.36 -6.58 36.80
C SER A 612 28.99 -5.92 36.84
N PHE A 613 28.54 -5.36 35.71
CA PHE A 613 27.21 -4.78 35.58
C PHE A 613 26.12 -5.78 36.00
N LEU A 614 26.16 -6.99 35.44
CA LEU A 614 25.20 -8.05 35.77
C LEU A 614 25.33 -8.49 37.22
N GLY A 615 26.54 -8.65 37.78
CA GLY A 615 26.71 -9.02 39.19
C GLY A 615 26.03 -8.04 40.15
N ARG A 616 26.19 -6.74 39.91
CA ARG A 616 25.54 -5.69 40.70
C ARG A 616 24.03 -5.67 40.49
N LEU A 617 23.56 -5.76 39.25
CA LEU A 617 22.13 -5.74 38.94
C LEU A 617 21.40 -6.95 39.53
N ARG A 618 21.95 -8.17 39.36
CA ARG A 618 21.41 -9.41 39.94
C ARG A 618 21.36 -9.33 41.47
N THR A 619 22.40 -8.81 42.11
CA THR A 619 22.44 -8.65 43.57
C THR A 619 21.34 -7.70 44.08
N LYS A 620 21.12 -6.58 43.39
CA LYS A 620 20.17 -5.55 43.83
C LYS A 620 18.71 -5.84 43.47
N THR A 621 18.46 -6.74 42.51
CA THR A 621 17.11 -7.12 42.08
C THR A 621 16.68 -8.51 42.54
N GLY A 622 17.65 -9.39 42.82
CA GLY A 622 17.39 -10.82 43.05
C GLY A 622 16.98 -11.58 41.78
N LEU A 623 17.12 -10.99 40.60
CA LEU A 623 16.70 -11.57 39.32
C LEU A 623 17.90 -11.94 38.46
N ASP A 624 17.71 -12.92 37.59
CA ASP A 624 18.69 -13.58 36.73
C ASP A 624 18.87 -12.91 35.36
N PHE A 625 19.17 -11.60 35.35
CA PHE A 625 19.46 -10.86 34.11
C PHE A 625 20.76 -11.33 33.44
N ASP A 626 20.80 -11.43 32.12
CA ASP A 626 22.02 -11.72 31.36
C ASP A 626 22.04 -11.00 30.00
N LEU A 627 23.07 -11.26 29.19
CA LEU A 627 23.08 -10.95 27.76
C LEU A 627 22.17 -11.93 26.98
N PRO A 628 21.60 -11.53 25.84
CA PRO A 628 20.86 -12.45 24.97
C PRO A 628 21.81 -13.53 24.44
N THR A 629 21.30 -14.76 24.26
CA THR A 629 21.93 -15.65 23.27
C THR A 629 21.80 -15.05 21.88
N GLU A 630 22.70 -15.40 20.96
CA GLU A 630 22.66 -14.95 19.57
C GLU A 630 21.30 -15.26 18.92
N ALA A 631 20.76 -16.45 19.18
CA ALA A 631 19.44 -16.85 18.71
C ALA A 631 18.30 -16.05 19.33
N GLN A 632 18.34 -15.76 20.64
CA GLN A 632 17.35 -14.87 21.27
C GLN A 632 17.42 -13.46 20.70
N TRP A 633 18.62 -12.95 20.44
CA TRP A 633 18.82 -11.64 19.84
C TRP A 633 18.21 -11.58 18.45
N GLU A 634 18.52 -12.54 17.56
CA GLU A 634 17.99 -12.54 16.19
C GLU A 634 16.48 -12.77 16.17
N TYR A 635 15.96 -13.65 17.02
CA TYR A 635 14.51 -13.87 17.17
C TYR A 635 13.79 -12.59 17.57
N ALA A 636 14.31 -11.91 18.60
CA ALA A 636 13.81 -10.63 19.07
C ALA A 636 13.92 -9.53 18.01
N CYS A 637 15.02 -9.50 17.25
CA CYS A 637 15.27 -8.55 16.18
C CYS A 637 14.19 -8.67 15.11
N ARG A 638 14.02 -9.88 14.57
CA ARG A 638 13.10 -10.19 13.48
C ARG A 638 11.65 -9.97 13.83
N ALA A 639 11.24 -10.28 15.07
CA ALA A 639 9.86 -10.14 15.53
C ALA A 639 8.82 -10.74 14.56
N GLY A 640 9.17 -11.85 13.91
CA GLY A 640 8.32 -12.55 12.93
C GLY A 640 8.62 -12.25 11.46
N THR A 641 9.48 -11.28 11.12
CA THR A 641 9.87 -11.04 9.73
C THR A 641 10.94 -12.02 9.24
N THR A 642 10.95 -12.26 7.93
CA THR A 642 11.94 -13.12 7.24
C THR A 642 12.86 -12.32 6.31
N THR A 643 12.72 -11.00 6.28
CA THR A 643 13.51 -10.07 5.47
C THR A 643 14.81 -9.68 6.16
N ALA A 644 15.68 -8.95 5.44
CA ALA A 644 16.92 -8.44 5.99
C ALA A 644 16.70 -7.53 7.21
N LEU A 645 15.61 -6.75 7.24
CA LEU A 645 15.24 -5.84 8.34
C LEU A 645 13.94 -6.25 9.02
N ASN A 646 13.78 -5.83 10.28
CA ASN A 646 12.61 -6.05 11.12
C ASN A 646 11.36 -5.25 10.69
N SER A 647 11.51 -4.31 9.76
CA SER A 647 10.41 -3.56 9.13
C SER A 647 9.66 -4.37 8.07
N GLY A 648 10.10 -5.59 7.75
CA GLY A 648 9.57 -6.36 6.64
C GLY A 648 10.17 -5.96 5.28
N LYS A 649 11.25 -5.17 5.29
CA LYS A 649 11.94 -4.69 4.08
C LYS A 649 13.33 -5.31 3.95
N ASN A 650 13.79 -5.48 2.71
CA ASN A 650 15.16 -5.87 2.39
C ASN A 650 16.05 -4.65 2.15
N LEU A 651 17.36 -4.85 2.11
CA LEU A 651 18.27 -3.81 1.65
C LEU A 651 18.04 -3.52 0.16
N THR A 652 18.15 -2.25 -0.21
CA THR A 652 18.16 -1.77 -1.61
C THR A 652 19.57 -1.52 -2.12
N ASP A 653 20.53 -1.35 -1.20
CA ASP A 653 21.96 -1.14 -1.45
C ASP A 653 22.74 -1.62 -0.21
N GLU A 654 23.95 -2.14 -0.41
CA GLU A 654 24.80 -2.69 0.67
C GLU A 654 25.36 -1.60 1.59
N TYR A 655 25.59 -0.40 1.05
CA TYR A 655 26.27 0.68 1.76
C TYR A 655 25.28 1.70 2.31
N GLU A 656 24.39 2.22 1.45
CA GLU A 656 23.43 3.28 1.77
C GLU A 656 22.00 2.83 1.47
N CYS A 657 21.29 2.38 2.51
CA CYS A 657 19.93 1.90 2.36
C CYS A 657 18.93 2.80 3.11
N PRO A 658 17.97 3.44 2.40
CA PRO A 658 16.88 4.20 3.03
C PRO A 658 16.07 3.36 4.01
N ASN A 659 15.91 2.05 3.76
CA ASN A 659 15.14 1.17 4.64
C ASN A 659 15.81 0.98 6.01
N VAL A 660 17.15 1.00 6.09
CA VAL A 660 17.88 0.96 7.37
C VAL A 660 17.66 2.28 8.13
N ALA A 661 17.61 3.40 7.40
CA ALA A 661 17.43 4.72 8.00
C ALA A 661 16.09 4.90 8.73
N GLU A 662 15.09 4.07 8.43
CA GLU A 662 13.79 4.04 9.12
C GLU A 662 13.87 3.37 10.50
N VAL A 663 14.75 2.37 10.64
CA VAL A 663 14.76 1.43 11.77
C VAL A 663 16.00 1.51 12.64
N GLY A 664 17.02 2.27 12.24
CA GLY A 664 18.17 2.52 13.09
C GLY A 664 19.24 3.43 12.51
N ARG A 665 20.30 3.61 13.32
CA ARG A 665 21.41 4.51 13.03
C ARG A 665 22.62 3.79 12.46
N TYR A 666 23.05 4.18 11.27
CA TYR A 666 24.20 3.61 10.57
C TYR A 666 25.02 4.72 9.89
N TRP A 667 26.07 4.40 9.17
CA TRP A 667 27.07 5.36 8.64
C TRP A 667 26.45 6.59 7.96
N TYR A 668 25.47 6.40 7.06
CA TYR A 668 24.97 7.48 6.21
C TYR A 668 23.94 8.40 6.90
N ASN A 669 23.19 7.90 7.89
CA ASN A 669 22.31 8.75 8.71
C ASN A 669 22.91 9.07 10.10
N GLY A 670 24.11 8.54 10.38
CA GLY A 670 24.87 8.60 11.62
C GLY A 670 25.93 9.70 11.67
N GLY A 671 26.41 10.09 10.49
CA GLY A 671 27.51 11.03 10.27
C GLY A 671 28.87 10.42 10.59
N SER A 672 29.89 10.79 9.81
CA SER A 672 31.24 10.18 9.84
C SER A 672 32.19 10.75 10.92
N GLY A 673 31.69 11.60 11.83
CA GLY A 673 32.50 12.23 12.87
C GLY A 673 32.63 11.37 14.13
N TYR A 674 33.73 11.53 14.85
CA TYR A 674 33.94 10.95 16.20
C TYR A 674 33.74 11.99 17.32
N SER A 675 32.94 13.04 17.03
CA SER A 675 32.70 14.15 17.96
C SER A 675 31.70 13.77 19.05
N SER A 676 31.95 14.23 20.27
CA SER A 676 31.00 14.12 21.37
C SER A 676 29.76 15.02 21.19
N ASP A 677 29.79 16.01 20.29
CA ASP A 677 28.96 17.23 20.44
C ASP A 677 27.62 17.30 19.67
N GLY A 678 27.21 16.25 18.94
CA GLY A 678 25.98 16.29 18.14
C GLY A 678 25.08 15.07 18.31
N ASP A 679 23.75 15.25 18.37
CA ASP A 679 22.75 14.18 18.51
C ASP A 679 22.19 13.64 17.20
N THR A 680 22.21 14.48 16.17
CA THR A 680 21.57 14.18 14.88
C THR A 680 22.56 14.00 13.74
N SER A 681 23.82 14.42 13.91
CA SER A 681 24.81 14.43 12.83
C SER A 681 26.11 13.68 13.12
N VAL A 682 26.29 13.10 14.32
CA VAL A 682 27.55 12.43 14.70
C VAL A 682 27.33 11.33 15.75
N GLY A 683 27.96 10.16 15.62
CA GLY A 683 28.06 9.15 16.69
C GLY A 683 26.77 8.35 16.94
N SER A 684 26.62 7.77 18.14
CA SER A 684 25.38 7.08 18.57
C SER A 684 24.23 8.07 18.82
N ALA A 685 22.99 7.69 18.49
CA ALA A 685 21.78 8.46 18.84
C ALA A 685 21.23 8.09 20.22
N LYS A 686 20.27 8.87 20.70
CA LYS A 686 19.42 8.45 21.82
C LYS A 686 18.68 7.16 21.46
N VAL A 687 18.55 6.25 22.42
CA VAL A 687 17.77 5.04 22.22
C VAL A 687 16.31 5.37 21.92
N GLY A 688 15.69 4.62 21.02
CA GLY A 688 14.32 4.83 20.56
C GLY A 688 14.13 6.06 19.68
N SER A 689 15.17 6.49 18.97
CA SER A 689 15.07 7.57 17.96
C SER A 689 14.51 7.09 16.62
N TYR A 690 14.48 5.78 16.39
CA TYR A 690 14.01 5.15 15.15
C TYR A 690 12.78 4.28 15.39
N LEU A 691 12.16 3.77 14.33
CA LEU A 691 10.96 2.94 14.46
C LEU A 691 11.27 1.63 15.20
N PRO A 692 10.40 1.20 16.13
CA PRO A 692 10.53 -0.11 16.73
C PRO A 692 10.06 -1.22 15.78
N ASN A 693 10.45 -2.47 16.08
CA ASN A 693 9.88 -3.63 15.40
C ASN A 693 8.45 -3.95 15.88
N GLN A 694 7.84 -5.02 15.33
CA GLN A 694 6.48 -5.45 15.69
C GLN A 694 6.30 -5.83 17.16
N TRP A 695 7.39 -6.10 17.87
CA TRP A 695 7.39 -6.34 19.32
C TRP A 695 7.75 -5.08 20.12
N GLY A 696 7.84 -3.90 19.50
CA GLY A 696 8.14 -2.68 20.23
C GLY A 696 9.57 -2.61 20.76
N LEU A 697 10.52 -3.31 20.13
CA LEU A 697 11.95 -3.22 20.44
C LEU A 697 12.62 -2.23 19.48
N TYR A 698 13.48 -1.38 20.02
CA TYR A 698 14.12 -0.30 19.28
C TYR A 698 15.59 -0.60 19.01
N ASP A 699 16.12 0.09 18.01
CA ASP A 699 17.56 0.13 17.68
C ASP A 699 18.17 -1.26 17.41
N MET A 700 17.37 -2.20 16.90
CA MET A 700 17.86 -3.54 16.53
C MET A 700 18.69 -3.55 15.24
N HIS A 701 18.78 -2.41 14.52
CA HIS A 701 19.45 -2.23 13.23
C HIS A 701 20.34 -0.97 13.23
N GLY A 702 21.37 -0.95 14.07
CA GLY A 702 22.36 0.12 14.13
C GLY A 702 22.57 0.63 15.54
N ASN A 703 22.91 1.91 15.65
CA ASN A 703 23.29 2.62 16.87
C ASN A 703 24.58 2.06 17.50
N VAL A 704 24.54 0.94 18.23
CA VAL A 704 25.74 0.20 18.64
C VAL A 704 25.59 -1.31 18.42
N TRP A 705 26.71 -1.98 18.20
CA TRP A 705 26.79 -3.43 18.23
C TRP A 705 26.50 -3.91 19.63
N GLU A 706 25.81 -5.04 19.75
CA GLU A 706 25.38 -5.56 21.05
C GLU A 706 26.01 -6.90 21.36
N TRP A 707 26.69 -6.97 22.49
CA TRP A 707 27.26 -8.22 23.00
C TRP A 707 26.19 -9.29 23.24
N CYS A 708 26.45 -10.51 22.76
CA CYS A 708 25.67 -11.71 23.03
C CYS A 708 26.45 -12.70 23.92
N LEU A 709 25.75 -13.66 24.52
CA LEU A 709 26.35 -14.70 25.37
C LEU A 709 27.31 -15.61 24.59
N ASP A 710 26.99 -15.90 23.35
CA ASP A 710 27.57 -16.98 22.57
C ASP A 710 29.05 -16.75 22.28
N TRP A 711 29.83 -17.83 22.37
CA TRP A 711 31.13 -17.88 21.69
C TRP A 711 30.88 -17.94 20.18
N TYR A 712 31.61 -17.11 19.43
CA TYR A 712 31.47 -17.08 17.98
C TYR A 712 31.94 -18.40 17.37
N GLN A 713 31.17 -18.87 16.39
CA GLN A 713 31.50 -20.00 15.54
C GLN A 713 31.30 -19.60 14.07
N SER A 714 32.23 -19.99 13.20
CA SER A 714 32.20 -19.62 11.78
C SER A 714 31.16 -20.38 10.97
N GLU A 715 30.58 -21.45 11.50
CA GLU A 715 29.58 -22.27 10.82
C GLU A 715 28.46 -22.62 11.79
N LEU A 716 27.24 -22.14 11.51
CA LEU A 716 26.04 -22.48 12.30
C LEU A 716 25.46 -23.84 11.91
N GLY A 717 25.75 -24.31 10.68
CA GLY A 717 25.14 -25.48 10.07
C GLY A 717 23.69 -25.25 9.63
N SER A 718 23.09 -26.25 8.97
CA SER A 718 21.71 -26.21 8.48
C SER A 718 20.71 -27.00 9.34
N ALA A 719 21.20 -27.66 10.39
CA ALA A 719 20.39 -28.52 11.26
C ALA A 719 19.50 -27.68 12.19
N ALA A 720 18.29 -28.17 12.46
CA ALA A 720 17.39 -27.54 13.42
C ALA A 720 17.98 -27.54 14.83
N GLN A 721 17.86 -26.44 15.54
CA GLN A 721 18.38 -26.24 16.90
C GLN A 721 17.26 -25.89 17.87
N THR A 722 17.46 -26.22 19.16
CA THR A 722 16.52 -25.90 20.24
C THR A 722 17.29 -25.26 21.39
N ASP A 723 16.89 -24.04 21.76
CA ASP A 723 17.57 -23.17 22.73
C ASP A 723 19.11 -23.17 22.56
N PRO A 724 19.64 -22.87 21.36
CA PRO A 724 21.07 -22.99 21.09
C PRO A 724 21.86 -22.02 21.98
N PRO A 725 22.83 -22.51 22.78
CA PRO A 725 23.59 -21.67 23.71
C PRO A 725 24.92 -21.16 23.11
N GLY A 726 25.12 -21.37 21.81
CA GLY A 726 26.38 -21.10 21.10
C GLY A 726 27.41 -22.20 21.26
N ALA A 727 28.64 -21.95 20.79
CA ALA A 727 29.75 -22.88 20.93
C ALA A 727 30.16 -23.05 22.41
N ALA A 728 30.72 -24.21 22.75
CA ALA A 728 31.15 -24.53 24.12
C ALA A 728 32.33 -23.67 24.62
N GLY A 729 33.07 -23.02 23.72
CA GLY A 729 34.24 -22.19 23.99
C GLY A 729 34.71 -21.49 22.72
N GLY A 730 35.50 -20.42 22.85
CA GLY A 730 36.03 -19.66 21.72
C GLY A 730 37.02 -18.58 22.13
N SER A 731 37.54 -17.85 21.15
CA SER A 731 38.36 -16.65 21.35
C SER A 731 37.54 -15.37 21.43
N ASP A 732 36.42 -15.33 20.71
CA ASP A 732 35.62 -14.13 20.49
C ASP A 732 34.16 -14.37 20.87
N ARG A 733 33.53 -13.36 21.47
CA ARG A 733 32.09 -13.38 21.73
C ARG A 733 31.34 -12.76 20.56
N VAL A 734 30.12 -13.22 20.34
CA VAL A 734 29.25 -12.68 19.30
C VAL A 734 28.82 -11.25 19.64
N ALA A 735 28.75 -10.40 18.61
CA ALA A 735 28.11 -9.10 18.65
C ALA A 735 27.13 -8.96 17.48
N ARG A 736 25.99 -8.29 17.71
CA ARG A 736 24.86 -8.22 16.75
C ARG A 736 24.35 -6.80 16.53
N GLY A 737 23.70 -6.56 15.39
CA GLY A 737 22.87 -5.36 15.16
C GLY A 737 23.49 -4.20 14.40
N GLY A 738 24.79 -4.20 14.10
CA GLY A 738 25.42 -3.08 13.38
C GLY A 738 25.74 -1.89 14.29
N GLY A 739 25.96 -0.72 13.72
CA GLY A 739 26.23 0.47 14.54
C GLY A 739 26.35 1.76 13.73
N TRP A 740 26.36 2.90 14.42
CA TRP A 740 26.35 4.23 13.80
C TRP A 740 27.49 4.48 12.81
N GLY A 741 28.63 3.78 12.97
CA GLY A 741 29.81 3.86 12.11
C GLY A 741 29.93 2.69 11.11
N ARG A 742 28.82 2.03 10.78
CA ARG A 742 28.78 0.82 9.93
C ARG A 742 27.87 0.98 8.72
N TYR A 743 28.13 0.21 7.67
CA TYR A 743 27.34 0.26 6.45
C TYR A 743 26.00 -0.47 6.62
N ALA A 744 25.10 -0.33 5.65
CA ALA A 744 23.76 -0.92 5.74
C ALA A 744 23.81 -2.46 5.86
N TYR A 745 24.75 -3.14 5.19
CA TYR A 745 24.89 -4.59 5.25
C TYR A 745 25.25 -5.09 6.65
N ASP A 746 26.09 -4.37 7.40
CA ASP A 746 26.47 -4.68 8.79
C ASP A 746 25.26 -4.57 9.76
N CYS A 747 24.16 -3.97 9.33
CA CYS A 747 23.00 -3.67 10.17
C CYS A 747 21.83 -4.65 9.96
N ARG A 748 21.98 -5.69 9.13
CA ARG A 748 20.91 -6.66 8.86
C ARG A 748 20.60 -7.52 10.09
N SER A 749 19.39 -8.08 10.13
CA SER A 749 18.94 -8.99 11.20
C SER A 749 19.86 -10.19 11.36
N ALA A 750 20.40 -10.69 10.25
CA ALA A 750 21.25 -11.88 10.19
C ALA A 750 22.74 -11.61 10.37
N ASP A 751 23.19 -10.34 10.31
CA ASP A 751 24.61 -10.00 10.25
C ASP A 751 25.36 -10.30 11.56
N ARG A 752 26.47 -11.02 11.45
CA ARG A 752 27.21 -11.59 12.59
C ARG A 752 28.56 -10.90 12.72
N ASN A 753 28.80 -10.32 13.88
CA ASN A 753 30.12 -9.81 14.23
C ASN A 753 30.66 -10.49 15.50
N ARG A 754 31.94 -10.25 15.79
CA ARG A 754 32.65 -10.84 16.91
C ARG A 754 33.81 -9.97 17.36
N ASP A 755 34.12 -10.05 18.64
CA ASP A 755 35.35 -9.48 19.20
C ASP A 755 35.77 -10.27 20.46
N TRP A 756 37.07 -10.28 20.75
CA TRP A 756 37.65 -10.62 22.05
C TRP A 756 36.87 -10.03 23.24
N PRO A 757 36.57 -10.83 24.30
CA PRO A 757 35.71 -10.43 25.43
C PRO A 757 36.12 -9.15 26.16
N SER A 758 37.42 -8.82 26.17
CA SER A 758 37.97 -7.63 26.84
C SER A 758 37.92 -6.36 25.98
N ARG A 759 37.41 -6.44 24.74
CA ARG A 759 37.35 -5.30 23.83
C ARG A 759 36.38 -4.24 24.29
N ARG A 760 36.84 -3.00 24.25
CA ARG A 760 36.01 -1.80 24.36
C ARG A 760 36.04 -1.06 23.05
N GLY A 761 34.89 -0.59 22.58
CA GLY A 761 34.78 0.22 21.38
C GLY A 761 33.62 1.20 21.47
N ILE A 762 33.75 2.32 20.75
CA ILE A 762 32.74 3.40 20.68
C ILE A 762 31.49 3.04 19.86
N ILE A 763 31.43 1.81 19.36
CA ILE A 763 30.31 1.22 18.63
C ILE A 763 29.86 -0.09 19.28
N LEU A 764 30.30 -0.41 20.50
CA LEU A 764 29.99 -1.67 21.20
C LEU A 764 29.29 -1.36 22.52
N GLY A 765 28.02 -1.76 22.61
CA GLY A 765 27.17 -1.72 23.79
C GLY A 765 26.50 -3.07 24.03
N PHE A 766 25.30 -3.06 24.62
CA PHE A 766 24.54 -4.27 24.89
C PHE A 766 23.08 -3.96 25.26
N ARG A 767 22.23 -4.98 25.16
CA ARG A 767 20.90 -5.01 25.80
C ARG A 767 20.78 -6.19 26.75
N LEU A 768 19.79 -6.13 27.64
CA LEU A 768 19.55 -7.14 28.66
C LEU A 768 18.52 -8.16 28.22
N VAL A 769 18.66 -9.39 28.69
CA VAL A 769 17.57 -10.37 28.75
C VAL A 769 17.37 -10.90 30.16
N ARG A 770 16.26 -11.57 30.37
CA ARG A 770 16.00 -12.41 31.55
C ARG A 770 15.11 -13.58 31.13
N ALA A 771 15.52 -14.80 31.42
CA ALA A 771 14.67 -15.97 31.18
C ALA A 771 13.43 -15.94 32.08
N VAL A 772 12.26 -16.34 31.57
CA VAL A 772 11.12 -16.65 32.42
C VAL A 772 11.31 -18.08 32.92
N GLN A 773 11.46 -18.24 34.24
CA GLN A 773 11.72 -19.54 34.86
C GLN A 773 10.54 -20.49 34.78
#